data_AF-A0A6J2CIU5-F1
#
_entry.id   AF-A0A6J2CIU5-F1
#
_cell.length_a   1.000
_cell.length_b   1.000
_cell.length_c   1.000
_cell.angle_alpha   90.00
_cell.angle_beta   90.00
_cell.angle_gamma   90.00
#
_symmetry.space_group_name_H-M   'P 1'
#
loop_
_entity.id
_entity.type
_entity.pdbx_description
1 polymer ?
#
loop_
_entity_poly.entity_id
_entity_poly.type
_entity_poly.pdbx_seq_one_letter_code
_entity_poly.pdbx_strand_id
1 'polypeptide(L)'
;MWSLSAALSLLLLLQAPPCRLQSLSPVKLRLVGPGSRPEEGRLEVLYQGQWGTVCDDDFALREATVACRQLGFETALTWAHSAKYGQGEGPIWLDNVRCMGTESSLDQCTSNGWGVSDCSHSEDIGVVCHPQRQRGYLSERVSNALGPQGRRLEEVRLKPILASAKRHSLVTEGAVEVKYEGHWRQVCDQDWTRNNSKVVCGMLGFPSEAPVDSLYYRKVWNLKMKDPKSRLKSLTQKNSFWIHRVNCLGTEPHMANCQVQVAPAQGKLRPACPGGMHAVVSCVAGPRFHPAKAKPGHKESQAEELKVRLRSGAQVGEGRVEVLMNHQWGTVCDHGWNLVSASIVCRQLGFGSAREALFGAQLGQGLGPIHLSEVRCRGYERTLSDCPSLEGSQNGCQHENDAAVRCNVPDMGFQNQVRLAGGRGPEEGVVEVQVEVNGVRRWGAVCSDHWGLTEAMVACRQLGLGFANHAIKDTWYWQGTPGATDVVMSGVHCSGPELALQQCQRHGPVHCPHGSGRFAAGVSCTDSAPDLVMNAQLVQETAYLEDRPLSQLYCAHEENCLSQSADSMDWPYGHRRLLRFSSQIYNLGRADFRPKTGRHSWIWHQCHRHYHSIEVFTHYDLLTLNGSKVAEGHKASFCLEDTNCPTGLQKRYACANFGEQGVTVGCWDTYRHDIDCQWVDITDVGPGNYIFQVVVNPQYEVAESDFSNNMMRCRCKYDGHRVWLHNCHTGDSYRANAELSLEQEQRLRNNLI
;
A
#
# COMPACT_ATOMS: atom_id res chain seq x y z
N MET A 1 -14.61 84.73 -35.46
CA MET A 1 -13.90 85.41 -34.36
C MET A 1 -13.87 84.47 -33.16
N TRP A 2 -12.66 84.09 -32.71
CA TRP A 2 -12.26 83.73 -31.33
C TRP A 2 -13.03 82.64 -30.53
N SER A 3 -12.33 81.51 -30.33
CA SER A 3 -12.10 80.69 -29.11
C SER A 3 -13.18 80.32 -28.08
N LEU A 4 -12.94 79.11 -27.53
CA LEU A 4 -13.31 78.50 -26.23
C LEU A 4 -14.65 77.78 -26.12
N SER A 5 -14.61 76.44 -26.01
CA SER A 5 -14.61 75.78 -24.69
C SER A 5 -14.43 74.25 -24.84
N ALA A 6 -13.38 73.75 -24.21
CA ALA A 6 -13.11 72.35 -23.98
C ALA A 6 -13.96 71.84 -22.81
N ALA A 7 -14.52 70.64 -22.97
CA ALA A 7 -14.77 69.60 -21.96
C ALA A 7 -16.04 68.83 -22.31
N LEU A 8 -15.95 67.84 -23.20
CA LEU A 8 -16.75 66.61 -23.16
C LEU A 8 -16.25 65.58 -24.19
N SER A 9 -14.94 65.32 -24.20
CA SER A 9 -14.32 64.30 -25.06
C SER A 9 -13.78 63.16 -24.21
N LEU A 10 -14.65 62.35 -23.60
CA LEU A 10 -14.30 61.00 -23.13
C LEU A 10 -15.56 60.27 -22.62
N LEU A 11 -16.39 59.66 -23.49
CA LEU A 11 -17.32 58.59 -23.06
C LEU A 11 -18.10 57.84 -24.15
N LEU A 12 -17.71 57.89 -25.42
CA LEU A 12 -18.25 56.97 -26.42
C LEU A 12 -17.17 56.58 -27.41
N LEU A 13 -16.66 55.35 -27.26
CA LEU A 13 -16.14 54.45 -28.30
C LEU A 13 -15.36 53.33 -27.59
N LEU A 14 -16.01 52.19 -27.31
CA LEU A 14 -15.40 50.87 -27.08
C LEU A 14 -16.50 49.85 -26.73
N GLN A 15 -17.14 49.27 -27.75
CA GLN A 15 -17.77 47.94 -27.64
C GLN A 15 -17.47 47.16 -28.92
N ALA A 16 -16.29 46.54 -28.95
CA ALA A 16 -16.01 45.39 -29.79
C ALA A 16 -16.64 44.14 -29.14
N PRO A 17 -17.09 43.14 -29.93
CA PRO A 17 -17.67 41.92 -29.36
C PRO A 17 -16.60 41.16 -28.55
N PRO A 18 -16.97 40.49 -27.44
CA PRO A 18 -16.01 39.75 -26.64
C PRO A 18 -15.41 38.60 -27.45
N CYS A 19 -14.10 38.69 -27.69
CA CYS A 19 -13.27 37.60 -28.15
C CYS A 19 -13.40 36.44 -27.15
N ARG A 20 -13.75 35.24 -27.64
CA ARG A 20 -13.75 34.01 -26.83
C ARG A 20 -12.32 33.72 -26.41
N LEU A 21 -11.98 34.01 -25.16
CA LEU A 21 -10.86 33.36 -24.48
C LEU A 21 -11.21 31.88 -24.29
N GLN A 22 -10.71 31.04 -25.19
CA GLN A 22 -10.59 29.60 -24.90
C GLN A 22 -9.64 29.47 -23.72
N SER A 23 -10.15 29.10 -22.54
CA SER A 23 -9.30 28.54 -21.49
C SER A 23 -8.82 27.17 -21.97
N LEU A 24 -7.60 27.12 -22.49
CA LEU A 24 -6.99 25.91 -23.01
C LEU A 24 -6.57 25.02 -21.84
N SER A 25 -7.09 23.80 -21.83
CA SER A 25 -6.51 22.68 -21.09
C SER A 25 -5.04 22.49 -21.52
N PRO A 26 -4.13 22.14 -20.61
CA PRO A 26 -2.73 21.91 -20.97
C PRO A 26 -2.62 20.86 -22.08
N VAL A 27 -1.75 21.11 -23.06
CA VAL A 27 -1.45 20.15 -24.13
C VAL A 27 -0.90 18.85 -23.55
N LYS A 28 -1.09 17.72 -24.24
CA LYS A 28 -0.57 16.42 -23.76
C LYS A 28 0.79 16.14 -24.37
N LEU A 29 1.69 15.58 -23.56
CA LEU A 29 3.02 15.16 -23.98
C LEU A 29 3.17 13.64 -23.90
N ARG A 30 4.10 13.08 -24.68
CA ARG A 30 4.59 11.70 -24.54
C ARG A 30 6.07 11.60 -24.92
N LEU A 31 6.74 10.59 -24.37
CA LEU A 31 8.08 10.18 -24.78
C LEU A 31 7.99 8.86 -25.55
N VAL A 32 8.55 8.82 -26.76
CA VAL A 32 8.48 7.65 -27.66
C VAL A 32 9.79 7.46 -28.44
N GLY A 33 9.87 6.38 -29.23
CA GLY A 33 10.99 6.10 -30.12
C GLY A 33 11.84 4.90 -29.69
N PRO A 34 12.76 4.42 -30.56
CA PRO A 34 13.65 3.32 -30.22
C PRO A 34 14.52 3.64 -29.00
N GLY A 35 14.54 2.71 -28.03
CA GLY A 35 15.30 2.89 -26.79
C GLY A 35 14.70 3.90 -25.80
N SER A 36 13.47 4.39 -26.05
CA SER A 36 12.77 5.23 -25.06
C SER A 36 12.44 4.46 -23.79
N ARG A 37 12.50 5.17 -22.65
CA ARG A 37 12.09 4.76 -21.30
C ARG A 37 11.02 5.73 -20.78
N PRO A 38 10.33 5.46 -19.66
CA PRO A 38 9.35 6.38 -19.11
C PRO A 38 9.88 7.82 -18.89
N GLU A 39 11.15 7.93 -18.51
CA GLU A 39 11.87 9.17 -18.23
C GLU A 39 12.69 9.68 -19.42
N GLU A 40 12.90 8.92 -20.49
CA GLU A 40 13.67 9.41 -21.65
C GLU A 40 13.11 8.98 -23.00
N GLY A 41 13.13 9.88 -23.98
CA GLY A 41 12.67 9.55 -25.33
C GLY A 41 12.45 10.79 -26.18
N ARG A 42 12.06 10.57 -27.44
CA ARG A 42 11.63 11.65 -28.34
C ARG A 42 10.37 12.30 -27.80
N LEU A 43 10.38 13.62 -27.71
CA LEU A 43 9.28 14.41 -27.18
C LEU A 43 8.25 14.67 -28.28
N GLU A 44 7.00 14.28 -28.01
CA GLU A 44 5.87 14.55 -28.91
C GLU A 44 4.73 15.24 -28.15
N VAL A 45 4.04 16.14 -28.86
CA VAL A 45 2.95 16.99 -28.34
C VAL A 45 1.66 16.67 -29.09
N LEU A 46 0.54 16.55 -28.37
CA LEU A 46 -0.79 16.39 -28.95
C LEU A 46 -1.45 17.76 -29.11
N TYR A 47 -1.58 18.21 -30.35
CA TYR A 47 -2.25 19.46 -30.70
C TYR A 47 -3.33 19.23 -31.74
N GLN A 48 -4.52 19.81 -31.54
CA GLN A 48 -5.70 19.65 -32.41
C GLN A 48 -6.07 18.19 -32.75
N GLY A 49 -5.81 17.25 -31.83
CA GLY A 49 -6.14 15.83 -32.00
C GLY A 49 -5.10 15.01 -32.77
N GLN A 50 -3.98 15.61 -33.17
CA GLN A 50 -2.88 14.93 -33.88
C GLN A 50 -1.56 15.08 -33.12
N TRP A 51 -0.82 13.98 -33.01
CA TRP A 51 0.54 13.98 -32.45
C TRP A 51 1.53 14.55 -33.46
N GLY A 52 2.49 15.32 -32.96
CA GLY A 52 3.61 15.85 -33.73
C GLY A 52 4.83 16.07 -32.83
N THR A 53 5.98 16.29 -33.45
CA THR A 53 7.29 16.36 -32.76
C THR A 53 7.63 17.80 -32.37
N VAL A 54 8.74 17.96 -31.67
CA VAL A 54 9.31 19.26 -31.28
C VAL A 54 10.74 19.32 -31.82
N CYS A 55 11.13 20.44 -32.41
CA CYS A 55 12.49 20.65 -32.91
C CYS A 55 13.49 20.91 -31.75
N ASP A 56 14.75 20.52 -31.96
CA ASP A 56 15.86 20.75 -31.03
C ASP A 56 16.56 22.11 -31.18
N ASP A 57 16.23 22.88 -32.22
CA ASP A 57 16.70 24.25 -32.42
C ASP A 57 16.29 25.18 -31.27
N ASP A 58 17.28 25.91 -30.75
CA ASP A 58 17.18 26.76 -29.55
C ASP A 58 16.60 26.05 -28.30
N PHE A 59 16.50 24.73 -28.30
CA PHE A 59 16.00 23.95 -27.18
C PHE A 59 17.09 23.82 -26.10
N ALA A 60 16.73 24.02 -24.84
CA ALA A 60 17.67 23.90 -23.74
C ALA A 60 17.09 23.13 -22.55
N LEU A 61 17.87 23.07 -21.47
CA LEU A 61 17.50 22.35 -20.25
C LEU A 61 16.24 22.92 -19.59
N ARG A 62 15.93 24.20 -19.80
CA ARG A 62 14.74 24.86 -19.20
C ARG A 62 13.46 24.33 -19.82
N GLU A 63 13.45 24.18 -21.14
CA GLU A 63 12.36 23.62 -21.94
C GLU A 63 12.18 22.14 -21.60
N ALA A 64 13.30 21.40 -21.52
CA ALA A 64 13.29 20.02 -21.05
C ALA A 64 12.69 19.91 -19.65
N THR A 65 13.02 20.84 -18.74
CA THR A 65 12.50 20.85 -17.37
C THR A 65 10.99 21.07 -17.35
N VAL A 66 10.46 22.00 -18.16
CA VAL A 66 9.01 22.19 -18.30
C VAL A 66 8.36 20.93 -18.88
N ALA A 67 8.94 20.33 -19.92
CA ALA A 67 8.44 19.09 -20.52
C ALA A 67 8.39 17.94 -19.51
N CYS A 68 9.49 17.71 -18.79
CA CYS A 68 9.59 16.67 -17.76
C CYS A 68 8.62 16.91 -16.61
N ARG A 69 8.47 18.17 -16.17
CA ARG A 69 7.48 18.54 -15.15
C ARG A 69 6.05 18.29 -15.61
N GLN A 70 5.72 18.63 -16.85
CA GLN A 70 4.42 18.38 -17.46
C GLN A 70 4.16 16.88 -17.67
N LEU A 71 5.21 16.08 -17.93
CA LEU A 71 5.18 14.61 -17.96
C LEU A 71 5.10 13.98 -16.56
N GLY A 72 5.21 14.78 -15.49
CA GLY A 72 5.06 14.34 -14.11
C GLY A 72 6.36 14.05 -13.36
N PHE A 73 7.51 14.34 -13.95
CA PHE A 73 8.83 14.21 -13.32
C PHE A 73 9.20 15.48 -12.57
N GLU A 74 10.08 15.36 -11.57
CA GLU A 74 10.49 16.51 -10.77
C GLU A 74 11.22 17.57 -11.60
N THR A 75 12.15 17.14 -12.45
CA THR A 75 12.96 18.00 -13.30
C THR A 75 13.50 17.23 -14.51
N ALA A 76 14.12 17.94 -15.47
CA ALA A 76 14.97 17.30 -16.48
C ALA A 76 16.38 17.06 -15.95
N LEU A 77 16.98 15.92 -16.29
CA LEU A 77 18.41 15.67 -16.16
C LEU A 77 19.16 16.28 -17.35
N THR A 78 18.66 16.05 -18.56
CA THR A 78 19.24 16.57 -19.81
C THR A 78 18.25 16.48 -20.97
N TRP A 79 18.70 16.83 -22.16
CA TRP A 79 17.98 16.71 -23.43
C TRP A 79 18.91 16.15 -24.52
N ALA A 80 18.34 15.66 -25.60
CA ALA A 80 19.05 15.01 -26.70
C ALA A 80 18.63 15.62 -28.03
N HIS A 81 19.62 16.02 -28.84
CA HIS A 81 19.44 16.57 -30.17
C HIS A 81 19.55 15.48 -31.25
N SER A 82 19.35 15.89 -32.50
CA SER A 82 19.56 15.15 -33.73
C SER A 82 18.84 13.80 -33.77
N ALA A 83 17.57 13.78 -33.33
CA ALA A 83 16.71 12.61 -33.37
C ALA A 83 17.36 11.35 -32.73
N LYS A 84 18.07 11.52 -31.61
CA LYS A 84 18.75 10.42 -30.89
C LYS A 84 17.83 9.23 -30.63
N TYR A 85 16.57 9.47 -30.30
CA TYR A 85 15.54 8.45 -30.08
C TYR A 85 14.74 8.13 -31.35
N GLY A 86 15.39 8.23 -32.52
CA GLY A 86 14.81 8.06 -33.84
C GLY A 86 14.00 9.27 -34.30
N GLN A 87 13.81 9.38 -35.61
CA GLN A 87 12.96 10.38 -36.24
C GLN A 87 11.48 10.08 -35.96
N GLY A 88 10.68 11.12 -35.76
CA GLY A 88 9.23 11.06 -35.69
C GLY A 88 8.58 11.12 -37.06
N GLU A 89 7.25 11.17 -37.05
CA GLU A 89 6.41 11.24 -38.24
C GLU A 89 5.32 12.29 -38.04
N GLY A 90 4.91 12.95 -39.13
CA GLY A 90 3.82 13.92 -39.12
C GLY A 90 4.31 15.37 -38.99
N PRO A 91 3.52 16.28 -38.39
CA PRO A 91 3.91 17.68 -38.24
C PRO A 91 4.95 17.86 -37.13
N ILE A 92 5.87 18.80 -37.32
CA ILE A 92 6.70 19.36 -36.24
C ILE A 92 5.89 20.51 -35.65
N TRP A 93 5.38 20.33 -34.42
CA TRP A 93 4.41 21.26 -33.84
C TRP A 93 5.06 22.49 -33.22
N LEU A 94 6.25 22.33 -32.65
CA LEU A 94 6.93 23.37 -31.91
C LEU A 94 8.38 23.45 -32.34
N ASP A 95 8.85 24.67 -32.48
CA ASP A 95 10.19 25.04 -32.91
C ASP A 95 10.59 26.36 -32.23
N ASN A 96 11.89 26.52 -31.96
CA ASN A 96 12.48 27.58 -31.13
C ASN A 96 11.73 27.79 -29.82
N VAL A 97 11.48 26.70 -29.11
CA VAL A 97 10.77 26.73 -27.83
C VAL A 97 11.65 27.40 -26.79
N ARG A 98 11.13 28.45 -26.15
CA ARG A 98 11.83 29.19 -25.10
C ARG A 98 10.95 29.33 -23.86
N CYS A 99 11.40 28.73 -22.77
CA CYS A 99 10.76 28.69 -21.47
C CYS A 99 11.62 29.40 -20.42
N MET A 100 10.98 29.96 -19.40
CA MET A 100 11.63 30.43 -18.16
C MET A 100 12.04 29.27 -17.25
N GLY A 101 11.40 28.11 -17.40
CA GLY A 101 11.59 26.90 -16.59
C GLY A 101 10.56 26.76 -15.45
N THR A 102 9.60 27.67 -15.36
CA THR A 102 8.59 27.71 -14.29
C THR A 102 7.17 27.48 -14.80
N GLU A 103 7.02 27.44 -16.12
CA GLU A 103 5.78 27.14 -16.83
C GLU A 103 5.25 25.77 -16.45
N SER A 104 3.92 25.65 -16.46
CA SER A 104 3.23 24.39 -16.14
C SER A 104 3.02 23.50 -17.36
N SER A 105 3.18 24.06 -18.56
CA SER A 105 3.00 23.36 -19.83
C SER A 105 3.79 24.04 -20.96
N LEU A 106 4.27 23.26 -21.93
CA LEU A 106 5.06 23.74 -23.07
C LEU A 106 4.32 24.74 -23.96
N ASP A 107 2.98 24.70 -24.00
CA ASP A 107 2.17 25.69 -24.74
C ASP A 107 2.17 27.09 -24.10
N GLN A 108 2.72 27.23 -22.90
CA GLN A 108 2.93 28.52 -22.23
C GLN A 108 4.30 29.13 -22.56
N CYS A 109 5.20 28.34 -23.15
CA CYS A 109 6.49 28.81 -23.62
C CYS A 109 6.34 29.53 -24.96
N THR A 110 7.21 30.51 -25.21
CA THR A 110 7.24 31.16 -26.52
C THR A 110 7.83 30.21 -27.57
N SER A 111 7.26 30.19 -28.76
CA SER A 111 7.74 29.40 -29.91
C SER A 111 7.45 30.15 -31.22
N ASN A 112 7.90 29.62 -32.36
CA ASN A 112 7.59 30.16 -33.69
C ASN A 112 6.08 30.05 -34.05
N GLY A 113 5.30 29.33 -33.25
CA GLY A 113 3.87 29.06 -33.47
C GLY A 113 3.60 27.62 -33.88
N TRP A 114 2.38 27.15 -33.65
CA TRP A 114 1.99 25.76 -33.91
C TRP A 114 2.13 25.37 -35.38
N GLY A 115 3.01 24.41 -35.67
CA GLY A 115 3.24 23.90 -37.02
C GLY A 115 4.07 24.83 -37.90
N VAL A 116 4.71 25.84 -37.32
CA VAL A 116 5.64 26.75 -38.00
C VAL A 116 7.05 26.35 -37.58
N SER A 117 7.76 25.67 -38.47
CA SER A 117 9.09 25.11 -38.27
C SER A 117 9.81 25.04 -39.62
N ASP A 118 11.11 25.34 -39.65
CA ASP A 118 12.00 25.06 -40.79
C ASP A 118 12.87 23.81 -40.59
N CYS A 119 12.81 23.21 -39.38
CA CYS A 119 13.40 21.91 -39.08
C CYS A 119 12.84 20.73 -39.91
N SER A 120 13.63 19.66 -39.92
CA SER A 120 13.27 18.33 -40.41
C SER A 120 13.23 17.32 -39.27
N HIS A 121 12.67 16.12 -39.48
CA HIS A 121 12.61 15.11 -38.40
C HIS A 121 13.98 14.59 -37.93
N SER A 122 15.09 14.88 -38.64
CA SER A 122 16.43 14.61 -38.11
C SER A 122 16.80 15.52 -36.93
N GLU A 123 16.02 16.56 -36.67
CA GLU A 123 16.18 17.56 -35.61
C GLU A 123 15.12 17.39 -34.51
N ASP A 124 14.43 16.24 -34.48
CA ASP A 124 13.47 15.98 -33.41
C ASP A 124 14.16 15.86 -32.05
N ILE A 125 13.67 16.60 -31.07
CA ILE A 125 14.20 16.64 -29.72
C ILE A 125 13.83 15.39 -28.91
N GLY A 126 14.79 14.91 -28.13
CA GLY A 126 14.57 14.01 -27.00
C GLY A 126 14.77 14.70 -25.67
N VAL A 127 14.09 14.24 -24.63
CA VAL A 127 14.32 14.70 -23.25
C VAL A 127 14.70 13.52 -22.37
N VAL A 128 15.48 13.79 -21.32
CA VAL A 128 15.86 12.84 -20.27
C VAL A 128 15.48 13.47 -18.93
N CYS A 129 14.46 12.92 -18.31
CA CYS A 129 13.89 13.36 -17.05
C CYS A 129 14.58 12.72 -15.86
N HIS A 130 14.50 13.40 -14.72
CA HIS A 130 14.88 12.80 -13.45
C HIS A 130 13.92 11.64 -13.13
N PRO A 131 14.40 10.45 -12.73
CA PRO A 131 13.52 9.31 -12.43
C PRO A 131 12.47 9.61 -11.35
N GLN A 132 12.77 10.51 -10.41
CA GLN A 132 11.81 10.93 -9.39
C GLN A 132 10.62 11.71 -9.98
N ARG A 133 9.42 11.25 -9.67
CA ARG A 133 8.14 11.90 -10.04
C ARG A 133 7.77 12.99 -9.03
N GLN A 134 7.06 14.03 -9.48
CA GLN A 134 6.54 15.06 -8.58
C GLN A 134 5.62 14.46 -7.51
N ARG A 135 5.63 15.02 -6.30
CA ARG A 135 4.82 14.57 -5.14
C ARG A 135 3.30 14.49 -5.37
N GLY A 136 2.77 14.96 -6.51
CA GLY A 136 1.38 14.79 -6.95
C GLY A 136 1.16 13.88 -8.17
N TYR A 137 2.22 13.47 -8.86
CA TYR A 137 2.23 12.54 -10.01
C TYR A 137 2.66 11.12 -9.65
N LEU A 138 3.10 10.89 -8.41
CA LEU A 138 3.47 9.58 -7.86
C LEU A 138 2.28 8.61 -7.70
N SER A 139 1.09 8.98 -8.18
CA SER A 139 -0.07 8.08 -8.22
C SER A 139 -1.00 8.46 -9.36
N GLU A 140 -1.47 7.46 -10.11
CA GLU A 140 -2.64 7.59 -10.96
C GLU A 140 -3.89 7.38 -10.10
N ARG A 141 -4.65 8.46 -9.89
CA ARG A 141 -5.93 8.43 -9.15
C ARG A 141 -7.10 8.66 -10.08
N VAL A 142 -8.18 7.91 -9.84
CA VAL A 142 -9.48 8.13 -10.48
C VAL A 142 -10.01 9.56 -10.24
N SER A 143 -9.60 10.22 -9.15
CA SER A 143 -9.96 11.61 -8.80
C SER A 143 -9.70 12.65 -9.89
N ASN A 144 -8.82 12.35 -10.85
CA ASN A 144 -8.47 13.22 -11.98
C ASN A 144 -9.28 12.91 -13.25
N ALA A 145 -10.12 11.87 -13.26
CA ALA A 145 -10.98 11.53 -14.38
C ALA A 145 -12.21 12.45 -14.41
N LEU A 146 -12.14 13.46 -15.27
CA LEU A 146 -13.31 14.28 -15.62
C LEU A 146 -14.33 13.38 -16.32
N GLY A 147 -15.54 13.29 -15.76
CA GLY A 147 -16.66 12.64 -16.41
C GLY A 147 -17.19 13.44 -17.60
N PRO A 148 -18.32 13.02 -18.21
CA PRO A 148 -18.93 13.72 -19.33
C PRO A 148 -19.15 15.20 -19.00
N GLN A 149 -18.80 16.09 -19.94
CA GLN A 149 -18.90 17.56 -19.80
C GLN A 149 -17.97 18.19 -18.75
N GLY A 150 -16.88 17.51 -18.35
CA GLY A 150 -15.93 18.08 -17.38
C GLY A 150 -16.42 18.04 -15.93
N ARG A 151 -17.43 17.22 -15.62
CA ARG A 151 -18.08 17.14 -14.29
C ARG A 151 -17.74 15.84 -13.57
N ARG A 152 -17.59 15.91 -12.25
CA ARG A 152 -17.07 14.82 -11.42
C ARG A 152 -18.16 13.78 -11.13
N LEU A 153 -17.87 12.53 -11.49
CA LEU A 153 -18.64 11.35 -11.07
C LEU A 153 -17.83 10.69 -9.96
N GLU A 154 -18.34 10.71 -8.73
CA GLU A 154 -17.49 10.51 -7.54
C GLU A 154 -17.59 9.09 -6.97
N GLU A 155 -18.82 8.61 -6.76
CA GLU A 155 -19.09 7.42 -5.94
C GLU A 155 -20.30 6.65 -6.48
N VAL A 156 -20.32 5.34 -6.22
CA VAL A 156 -21.45 4.46 -6.53
C VAL A 156 -21.85 3.71 -5.25
N ARG A 157 -23.15 3.48 -5.07
CA ARG A 157 -23.66 2.65 -3.97
C ARG A 157 -24.82 1.77 -4.44
N LEU A 158 -25.05 0.68 -3.71
CA LEU A 158 -26.24 -0.15 -3.87
C LEU A 158 -27.26 0.20 -2.81
N LYS A 159 -28.50 0.41 -3.25
CA LYS A 159 -29.65 0.53 -2.36
C LYS A 159 -30.40 -0.80 -2.31
N PRO A 160 -30.46 -1.48 -1.15
CA PRO A 160 -31.12 -2.77 -1.04
C PRO A 160 -32.63 -2.62 -1.32
N ILE A 161 -33.12 -3.43 -2.25
CA ILE A 161 -34.54 -3.44 -2.66
C ILE A 161 -35.33 -4.39 -1.76
N LEU A 162 -34.72 -5.52 -1.37
CA LEU A 162 -35.31 -6.58 -0.56
C LEU A 162 -35.17 -6.30 0.93
N ALA A 163 -36.19 -6.67 1.71
CA ALA A 163 -36.18 -6.53 3.16
C ALA A 163 -35.17 -7.46 3.85
N SER A 164 -34.91 -8.65 3.27
CA SER A 164 -33.88 -9.58 3.72
C SER A 164 -32.47 -8.99 3.56
N ALA A 165 -32.20 -8.36 2.42
CA ALA A 165 -30.91 -7.70 2.14
C ALA A 165 -30.61 -6.53 3.11
N LYS A 166 -31.62 -5.90 3.71
CA LYS A 166 -31.43 -4.86 4.74
C LYS A 166 -30.95 -5.39 6.10
N ARG A 167 -31.03 -6.71 6.33
CA ARG A 167 -30.60 -7.34 7.59
C ARG A 167 -29.13 -7.76 7.58
N HIS A 168 -28.51 -7.82 6.40
CA HIS A 168 -27.10 -8.14 6.25
C HIS A 168 -26.26 -6.87 6.27
N SER A 169 -25.06 -6.93 6.84
CA SER A 169 -24.13 -5.80 6.87
C SER A 169 -23.49 -5.56 5.50
N LEU A 170 -23.26 -6.62 4.71
CA LEU A 170 -22.79 -6.54 3.33
C LEU A 170 -23.96 -6.53 2.34
N VAL A 171 -24.02 -5.49 1.49
CA VAL A 171 -25.01 -5.37 0.42
C VAL A 171 -24.38 -5.78 -0.91
N THR A 172 -24.74 -6.96 -1.41
CA THR A 172 -24.25 -7.48 -2.70
C THR A 172 -25.20 -7.24 -3.87
N GLU A 173 -26.47 -6.94 -3.60
CA GLU A 173 -27.50 -6.79 -4.63
C GLU A 173 -28.44 -5.61 -4.33
N GLY A 174 -28.68 -4.77 -5.34
CA GLY A 174 -29.54 -3.61 -5.16
C GLY A 174 -29.63 -2.68 -6.37
N ALA A 175 -30.41 -1.62 -6.22
CA ALA A 175 -30.51 -0.55 -7.21
C ALA A 175 -29.25 0.32 -7.17
N VAL A 176 -28.69 0.62 -8.34
CA VAL A 176 -27.49 1.45 -8.47
C VAL A 176 -27.84 2.93 -8.32
N GLU A 177 -27.17 3.60 -7.38
CA GLU A 177 -27.18 5.05 -7.24
C GLU A 177 -25.76 5.59 -7.42
N VAL A 178 -25.64 6.73 -8.11
CA VAL A 178 -24.37 7.37 -8.42
C VAL A 178 -24.37 8.78 -7.87
N LYS A 179 -23.28 9.18 -7.24
CA LYS A 179 -23.08 10.53 -6.74
C LYS A 179 -22.56 11.42 -7.85
N TYR A 180 -23.40 12.36 -8.26
CA TYR A 180 -23.12 13.33 -9.31
C TYR A 180 -23.40 14.73 -8.77
N GLU A 181 -22.38 15.59 -8.78
CA GLU A 181 -22.43 16.94 -8.18
C GLU A 181 -22.88 16.93 -6.71
N GLY A 182 -22.31 16.02 -5.90
CA GLY A 182 -22.63 15.89 -4.47
C GLY A 182 -24.00 15.27 -4.16
N HIS A 183 -24.82 14.98 -5.18
CA HIS A 183 -26.16 14.41 -5.00
C HIS A 183 -26.25 12.97 -5.51
N TRP A 184 -26.93 12.12 -4.74
CA TRP A 184 -27.23 10.73 -5.15
C TRP A 184 -28.34 10.72 -6.20
N ARG A 185 -28.02 10.20 -7.39
CA ARG A 185 -28.91 10.11 -8.54
C ARG A 185 -29.15 8.65 -8.94
N GLN A 186 -30.32 8.39 -9.53
CA GLN A 186 -30.67 7.05 -10.03
C GLN A 186 -30.09 6.83 -11.44
N VAL A 187 -29.83 5.57 -11.75
CA VAL A 187 -29.36 5.12 -13.07
C VAL A 187 -30.46 4.34 -13.78
N CYS A 188 -30.70 4.66 -15.05
CA CYS A 188 -31.68 3.99 -15.89
C CYS A 188 -31.19 2.59 -16.30
N ASP A 189 -32.10 1.61 -16.32
CA ASP A 189 -31.79 0.23 -16.75
C ASP A 189 -31.82 0.02 -18.27
N GLN A 190 -32.25 1.02 -19.04
CA GLN A 190 -32.28 0.91 -20.50
C GLN A 190 -30.86 0.79 -21.05
N ASP A 191 -30.65 -0.18 -21.93
CA ASP A 191 -29.34 -0.55 -22.47
C ASP A 191 -28.30 -0.96 -21.39
N TRP A 192 -28.75 -1.31 -20.18
CA TRP A 192 -27.84 -1.74 -19.12
C TRP A 192 -27.25 -3.12 -19.41
N THR A 193 -25.93 -3.18 -19.57
CA THR A 193 -25.23 -4.41 -19.92
C THR A 193 -24.58 -5.09 -18.71
N ARG A 194 -24.15 -6.33 -18.92
CA ARG A 194 -23.31 -7.05 -17.96
C ARG A 194 -21.97 -6.32 -17.73
N ASN A 195 -21.39 -5.69 -18.74
CA ASN A 195 -20.14 -4.93 -18.62
C ASN A 195 -20.30 -3.70 -17.70
N ASN A 196 -21.44 -3.00 -17.78
CA ASN A 196 -21.74 -1.91 -16.86
C ASN A 196 -21.81 -2.44 -15.41
N SER A 197 -22.46 -3.59 -15.21
CA SER A 197 -22.57 -4.25 -13.91
C SER A 197 -21.19 -4.64 -13.36
N LYS A 198 -20.29 -5.13 -14.23
CA LYS A 198 -18.90 -5.47 -13.88
C LYS A 198 -18.12 -4.27 -13.37
N VAL A 199 -18.18 -3.13 -14.05
CA VAL A 199 -17.50 -1.89 -13.61
C VAL A 199 -18.08 -1.41 -12.28
N VAL A 200 -19.41 -1.41 -12.14
CA VAL A 200 -20.07 -1.02 -10.88
C VAL A 200 -19.68 -1.94 -9.72
N CYS A 201 -19.70 -3.26 -9.91
CA CYS A 201 -19.24 -4.21 -8.89
C CYS A 201 -17.77 -3.97 -8.53
N GLY A 202 -16.91 -3.72 -9.52
CA GLY A 202 -15.52 -3.35 -9.30
C GLY A 202 -15.37 -2.10 -8.41
N MET A 203 -16.13 -1.04 -8.70
CA MET A 203 -16.11 0.18 -7.89
C MET A 203 -16.61 -0.03 -6.45
N LEU A 204 -17.54 -0.96 -6.25
CA LEU A 204 -18.08 -1.33 -4.94
C LEU A 204 -17.17 -2.30 -4.17
N GLY A 205 -16.04 -2.70 -4.74
CA GLY A 205 -15.07 -3.60 -4.11
C GLY A 205 -15.27 -5.08 -4.38
N PHE A 206 -16.13 -5.44 -5.33
CA PHE A 206 -16.41 -6.83 -5.69
C PHE A 206 -15.66 -7.25 -6.97
N PRO A 207 -15.03 -8.45 -6.99
CA PRO A 207 -14.21 -8.90 -8.13
C PRO A 207 -15.01 -9.17 -9.40
N SER A 208 -16.29 -9.50 -9.26
CA SER A 208 -17.16 -9.84 -10.40
C SER A 208 -18.64 -9.62 -10.11
N GLU A 209 -19.41 -9.54 -11.18
CA GLU A 209 -20.87 -9.46 -11.21
C GLU A 209 -21.53 -10.84 -11.35
N ALA A 210 -22.76 -10.96 -10.82
CA ALA A 210 -23.64 -12.10 -10.97
C ALA A 210 -24.88 -11.74 -11.82
N PRO A 211 -25.52 -12.71 -12.50
CA PRO A 211 -26.75 -12.46 -13.21
C PRO A 211 -27.89 -12.07 -12.25
N VAL A 212 -28.68 -11.07 -12.65
CA VAL A 212 -29.83 -10.57 -11.89
C VAL A 212 -31.13 -11.12 -12.49
N ASP A 213 -32.09 -11.50 -11.64
CA ASP A 213 -33.47 -11.83 -12.08
C ASP A 213 -34.24 -10.54 -12.44
N SER A 214 -34.03 -10.08 -13.67
CA SER A 214 -34.66 -8.86 -14.19
C SER A 214 -36.19 -8.93 -14.21
N LEU A 215 -36.77 -10.13 -14.39
CA LEU A 215 -38.22 -10.33 -14.41
C LEU A 215 -38.82 -10.11 -13.02
N TYR A 216 -38.20 -10.68 -12.00
CA TYR A 216 -38.59 -10.47 -10.61
C TYR A 216 -38.54 -8.98 -10.23
N TYR A 217 -37.41 -8.32 -10.52
CA TYR A 217 -37.24 -6.91 -10.19
C TYR A 217 -38.21 -5.99 -10.93
N ARG A 218 -38.52 -6.30 -12.19
CA ARG A 218 -39.55 -5.60 -12.96
C ARG A 218 -40.94 -5.78 -12.38
N LYS A 219 -41.28 -6.97 -11.88
CA LYS A 219 -42.54 -7.22 -11.16
C LYS A 219 -42.63 -6.37 -9.89
N VAL A 220 -41.55 -6.33 -9.09
CA VAL A 220 -41.48 -5.50 -7.86
C VAL A 220 -41.60 -4.01 -8.19
N TRP A 221 -40.93 -3.54 -9.25
CA TRP A 221 -41.03 -2.16 -9.73
C TRP A 221 -42.46 -1.79 -10.11
N ASN A 222 -43.12 -2.61 -10.95
CA ASN A 222 -44.48 -2.37 -11.41
C ASN A 222 -45.48 -2.32 -10.25
N LEU A 223 -45.33 -3.18 -9.24
CA LEU A 223 -46.15 -3.14 -8.03
C LEU A 223 -45.98 -1.81 -7.28
N LYS A 224 -44.73 -1.35 -7.08
CA LYS A 224 -44.44 -0.07 -6.42
C LYS A 224 -44.88 1.15 -7.21
N MET A 225 -44.96 1.07 -8.54
CA MET A 225 -45.46 2.17 -9.38
C MET A 225 -47.00 2.26 -9.37
N LYS A 226 -47.69 1.14 -9.15
CA LYS A 226 -49.15 1.12 -8.98
C LYS A 226 -49.58 1.72 -7.65
N ASP A 227 -48.83 1.47 -6.57
CA ASP A 227 -49.12 2.00 -5.23
C ASP A 227 -49.00 3.55 -5.19
N PRO A 228 -50.10 4.28 -4.91
CA PRO A 228 -50.08 5.74 -4.82
C PRO A 228 -49.31 6.28 -3.60
N LYS A 229 -49.11 5.49 -2.54
CA LYS A 229 -48.32 5.89 -1.35
C LYS A 229 -46.83 5.61 -1.51
N SER A 230 -46.43 5.00 -2.62
CA SER A 230 -45.05 4.63 -2.88
C SER A 230 -44.14 5.84 -3.02
N ARG A 231 -43.15 5.95 -2.12
CA ARG A 231 -42.06 6.95 -2.22
C ARG A 231 -41.33 6.86 -3.55
N LEU A 232 -41.23 5.66 -4.13
CA LEU A 232 -40.57 5.44 -5.42
C LEU A 232 -41.32 6.15 -6.56
N LYS A 233 -42.64 6.04 -6.60
CA LYS A 233 -43.50 6.71 -7.59
C LYS A 233 -43.33 8.23 -7.53
N SER A 234 -43.28 8.79 -6.31
CA SER A 234 -43.06 10.23 -6.10
C SER A 234 -41.67 10.72 -6.57
N LEU A 235 -40.64 9.87 -6.45
CA LEU A 235 -39.28 10.18 -6.89
C LEU A 235 -39.16 10.14 -8.41
N THR A 236 -39.74 9.12 -9.06
CA THR A 236 -39.73 8.99 -10.53
C THR A 236 -40.46 10.14 -11.21
N GLN A 237 -41.56 10.64 -10.63
CA GLN A 237 -42.29 11.80 -11.14
C GLN A 237 -41.49 13.12 -11.08
N LYS A 238 -40.48 13.21 -10.22
CA LYS A 238 -39.60 14.39 -10.07
C LYS A 238 -38.31 14.31 -10.92
N ASN A 239 -38.25 13.43 -11.93
CA ASN A 239 -37.05 13.16 -12.73
C ASN A 239 -35.83 12.76 -11.87
N SER A 240 -35.92 11.61 -11.18
CA SER A 240 -34.83 11.07 -10.35
C SER A 240 -33.70 10.40 -11.14
N PHE A 241 -33.94 10.02 -12.39
CA PHE A 241 -32.93 9.41 -13.27
C PHE A 241 -32.11 10.52 -13.93
N TRP A 242 -30.88 10.72 -13.48
CA TRP A 242 -29.99 11.71 -14.10
C TRP A 242 -28.97 11.07 -15.03
N ILE A 243 -28.69 9.79 -14.83
CA ILE A 243 -27.83 8.99 -15.69
C ILE A 243 -28.73 8.14 -16.58
N HIS A 244 -28.75 8.46 -17.88
CA HIS A 244 -29.65 7.86 -18.86
C HIS A 244 -29.08 6.61 -19.50
N ARG A 245 -27.80 6.67 -19.87
CA ARG A 245 -27.11 5.59 -20.57
C ARG A 245 -25.69 5.51 -20.06
N VAL A 246 -25.26 4.30 -19.77
CA VAL A 246 -23.87 3.97 -19.42
C VAL A 246 -23.44 2.89 -20.41
N ASN A 247 -22.30 3.09 -21.04
CA ASN A 247 -21.72 2.11 -21.95
C ASN A 247 -20.25 1.91 -21.59
N CYS A 248 -19.98 0.82 -20.87
CA CYS A 248 -18.65 0.38 -20.49
C CYS A 248 -18.22 -0.85 -21.31
N LEU A 249 -16.93 -0.97 -21.58
CA LEU A 249 -16.29 -2.16 -22.13
C LEU A 249 -16.19 -3.29 -21.10
N GLY A 250 -16.18 -2.96 -19.80
CA GLY A 250 -16.05 -3.91 -18.68
C GLY A 250 -14.62 -4.10 -18.19
N THR A 251 -13.66 -3.38 -18.77
CA THR A 251 -12.25 -3.35 -18.36
C THR A 251 -11.90 -2.06 -17.60
N GLU A 252 -12.77 -1.07 -17.65
CA GLU A 252 -12.57 0.21 -17.01
C GLU A 252 -12.52 0.07 -15.48
N PRO A 253 -11.57 0.73 -14.82
CA PRO A 253 -11.47 0.72 -13.35
C PRO A 253 -12.62 1.51 -12.69
N HIS A 254 -13.20 2.47 -13.43
CA HIS A 254 -14.20 3.39 -12.90
C HIS A 254 -15.21 3.82 -13.96
N MET A 255 -16.46 4.11 -13.55
CA MET A 255 -17.55 4.47 -14.45
C MET A 255 -17.34 5.82 -15.16
N ALA A 256 -16.49 6.69 -14.62
CA ALA A 256 -16.09 7.95 -15.28
C ALA A 256 -15.27 7.71 -16.57
N ASN A 257 -14.63 6.54 -16.69
CA ASN A 257 -13.91 6.15 -17.91
C ASN A 257 -14.83 5.52 -18.97
N CYS A 258 -16.11 5.29 -18.64
CA CYS A 258 -17.11 4.80 -19.58
C CYS A 258 -17.77 5.95 -20.35
N GLN A 259 -18.44 5.62 -21.45
CA GLN A 259 -19.31 6.56 -22.13
C GLN A 259 -20.61 6.72 -21.33
N VAL A 260 -20.75 7.84 -20.61
CA VAL A 260 -21.91 8.14 -19.77
C VAL A 260 -22.70 9.31 -20.35
N GLN A 261 -24.02 9.15 -20.47
CA GLN A 261 -24.93 10.21 -20.89
C GLN A 261 -25.77 10.67 -19.69
N VAL A 262 -25.63 11.96 -19.36
CA VAL A 262 -26.37 12.64 -18.29
C VAL A 262 -27.50 13.51 -18.86
N ALA A 263 -28.53 13.76 -18.06
CA ALA A 263 -29.63 14.64 -18.43
C ALA A 263 -29.14 16.07 -18.73
N PRO A 264 -29.60 16.73 -19.82
CA PRO A 264 -29.21 18.09 -20.13
C PRO A 264 -29.66 19.09 -19.04
N ALA A 265 -28.83 20.11 -18.79
CA ALA A 265 -29.03 21.05 -17.69
C ALA A 265 -30.27 21.95 -17.85
N GLN A 266 -30.80 22.15 -19.07
CA GLN A 266 -31.95 23.04 -19.31
C GLN A 266 -32.80 22.59 -20.50
N GLY A 267 -34.13 22.59 -20.31
CA GLY A 267 -35.12 22.66 -21.39
C GLY A 267 -35.78 21.33 -21.82
N LYS A 268 -37.05 21.18 -21.42
CA LYS A 268 -38.05 20.13 -21.75
C LYS A 268 -37.93 18.81 -21.00
N LEU A 269 -38.88 18.61 -20.05
CA LEU A 269 -39.19 17.36 -19.38
C LEU A 269 -39.53 16.25 -20.39
N ARG A 270 -38.52 15.55 -20.90
CA ARG A 270 -38.70 14.17 -21.36
C ARG A 270 -38.55 13.24 -20.15
N PRO A 271 -39.36 12.18 -20.03
CA PRO A 271 -39.14 11.18 -18.99
C PRO A 271 -37.71 10.67 -19.12
N ALA A 272 -36.94 10.79 -18.04
CA ALA A 272 -35.53 10.47 -18.02
C ALA A 272 -35.20 8.96 -18.25
N CYS A 273 -36.20 8.09 -18.22
CA CYS A 273 -36.06 6.65 -18.44
C CYS A 273 -37.43 6.11 -18.90
N PRO A 274 -37.86 6.37 -20.15
CA PRO A 274 -39.21 6.06 -20.61
C PRO A 274 -39.39 4.52 -20.68
N GLY A 275 -40.26 3.98 -19.82
CA GLY A 275 -40.53 2.52 -19.76
C GLY A 275 -39.46 1.69 -19.05
N GLY A 276 -38.41 2.33 -18.53
CA GLY A 276 -37.36 1.68 -17.75
C GLY A 276 -37.58 1.74 -16.25
N MET A 277 -36.67 1.11 -15.52
CA MET A 277 -36.60 1.09 -14.06
C MET A 277 -35.18 1.40 -13.56
N HIS A 278 -34.97 1.35 -12.24
CA HIS A 278 -33.62 1.43 -11.71
C HIS A 278 -32.76 0.29 -12.25
N ALA A 279 -31.54 0.60 -12.69
CA ALA A 279 -30.52 -0.42 -12.94
C ALA A 279 -30.28 -1.19 -11.65
N VAL A 280 -30.38 -2.52 -11.73
CA VAL A 280 -30.14 -3.44 -10.61
C VAL A 280 -28.90 -4.25 -10.92
N VAL A 281 -28.01 -4.34 -9.94
CA VAL A 281 -26.75 -5.09 -10.04
C VAL A 281 -26.69 -6.09 -8.89
N SER A 282 -26.13 -7.26 -9.16
CA SER A 282 -25.76 -8.27 -8.19
C SER A 282 -24.27 -8.55 -8.31
N CYS A 283 -23.55 -8.53 -7.20
CA CYS A 283 -22.10 -8.68 -7.14
C CYS A 283 -21.71 -9.93 -6.34
N VAL A 284 -20.59 -10.54 -6.73
CA VAL A 284 -20.04 -11.71 -6.05
C VAL A 284 -18.98 -11.26 -5.06
N ALA A 285 -19.13 -11.62 -3.79
CA ALA A 285 -18.15 -11.35 -2.75
C ALA A 285 -16.90 -12.20 -2.94
N GLY A 286 -15.71 -11.60 -2.75
CA GLY A 286 -14.46 -12.36 -2.71
C GLY A 286 -14.45 -13.36 -1.54
N PRO A 287 -13.58 -14.40 -1.58
CA PRO A 287 -13.49 -15.43 -0.55
C PRO A 287 -13.43 -14.88 0.89
N ARG A 288 -12.65 -13.82 1.10
CA ARG A 288 -12.44 -13.16 2.41
C ARG A 288 -13.69 -12.44 2.97
N PHE A 289 -14.71 -12.23 2.16
CA PHE A 289 -15.93 -11.49 2.54
C PHE A 289 -17.17 -12.39 2.65
N HIS A 290 -17.02 -13.72 2.50
CA HIS A 290 -18.13 -14.63 2.69
C HIS A 290 -18.59 -14.65 4.15
N PRO A 291 -19.90 -14.60 4.42
CA PRO A 291 -20.41 -14.76 5.77
C PRO A 291 -20.04 -16.15 6.31
N ALA A 292 -19.66 -16.23 7.58
CA ALA A 292 -19.17 -17.44 8.28
C ALA A 292 -20.18 -18.61 8.41
N LYS A 293 -21.22 -18.64 7.58
CA LYS A 293 -22.26 -19.68 7.55
C LYS A 293 -22.30 -20.38 6.19
N ALA A 294 -21.25 -21.14 5.90
CA ALA A 294 -21.36 -22.34 5.12
C ALA A 294 -20.61 -23.43 5.89
N LYS A 295 -21.30 -24.52 6.26
CA LYS A 295 -20.60 -25.75 6.66
C LYS A 295 -19.57 -26.06 5.57
N PRO A 296 -18.34 -26.51 5.91
CA PRO A 296 -17.40 -26.92 4.88
C PRO A 296 -18.01 -28.13 4.19
N GLY A 297 -18.62 -27.91 3.04
CA GLY A 297 -18.94 -28.98 2.11
C GLY A 297 -17.61 -29.56 1.70
N HIS A 298 -17.43 -30.87 1.88
CA HIS A 298 -16.29 -31.64 1.40
C HIS A 298 -16.06 -31.41 -0.10
N LYS A 299 -15.31 -30.36 -0.40
CA LYS A 299 -14.61 -29.98 -1.64
C LYS A 299 -14.19 -28.51 -1.52
N GLU A 300 -13.46 -28.18 -0.45
CA GLU A 300 -12.43 -27.16 -0.56
C GLU A 300 -11.38 -27.76 -1.49
N SER A 301 -11.60 -27.62 -2.80
CA SER A 301 -10.56 -27.79 -3.80
C SER A 301 -9.39 -26.94 -3.31
N GLN A 302 -8.22 -27.57 -3.14
CA GLN A 302 -6.93 -26.91 -2.88
C GLN A 302 -7.01 -25.45 -3.33
N ALA A 303 -7.10 -24.52 -2.37
CA ALA A 303 -7.15 -23.11 -2.71
C ALA A 303 -5.91 -22.85 -3.56
N GLU A 304 -6.08 -22.64 -4.87
CA GLU A 304 -4.97 -22.32 -5.75
C GLU A 304 -4.31 -21.08 -5.16
N GLU A 305 -3.11 -21.29 -4.62
CA GLU A 305 -2.41 -20.28 -3.85
C GLU A 305 -2.19 -19.06 -4.73
N LEU A 306 -2.60 -17.89 -4.23
CA LEU A 306 -2.54 -16.65 -4.98
C LEU A 306 -1.08 -16.34 -5.30
N LYS A 307 -0.75 -16.25 -6.59
CA LYS A 307 0.59 -15.88 -7.07
C LYS A 307 0.91 -14.38 -6.91
N VAL A 308 0.06 -13.65 -6.19
CA VAL A 308 0.19 -12.21 -5.94
C VAL A 308 -0.18 -11.94 -4.49
N ARG A 309 0.55 -11.04 -3.82
CA ARG A 309 0.24 -10.55 -2.47
C ARG A 309 0.50 -9.05 -2.36
N LEU A 310 -0.09 -8.44 -1.34
CA LEU A 310 0.13 -7.04 -0.98
C LEU A 310 0.82 -6.96 0.37
N ARG A 311 1.88 -6.13 0.46
CA ARG A 311 2.66 -5.90 1.69
C ARG A 311 2.67 -4.43 2.10
N SER A 312 2.97 -4.18 3.38
CA SER A 312 3.21 -2.85 3.96
C SER A 312 2.03 -1.84 3.79
N GLY A 313 0.82 -2.33 3.52
CA GLY A 313 -0.41 -1.53 3.45
C GLY A 313 -1.12 -1.39 4.79
N ALA A 314 -1.65 -0.21 5.10
CA ALA A 314 -2.29 0.07 6.38
C ALA A 314 -3.74 -0.46 6.41
N GLN A 315 -4.41 -0.41 5.26
CA GLN A 315 -5.76 -0.89 5.06
C GLN A 315 -5.79 -2.20 4.27
N VAL A 316 -6.90 -2.92 4.40
CA VAL A 316 -7.13 -4.10 3.56
C VAL A 316 -7.26 -3.66 2.10
N GLY A 317 -6.62 -4.42 1.20
CA GLY A 317 -6.65 -4.13 -0.22
C GLY A 317 -5.70 -3.01 -0.66
N GLU A 318 -4.78 -2.56 0.19
CA GLU A 318 -3.66 -1.72 -0.23
C GLU A 318 -2.31 -2.36 0.13
N GLY A 319 -1.28 -2.00 -0.63
CA GLY A 319 0.10 -2.41 -0.37
C GLY A 319 0.98 -2.41 -1.61
N ARG A 320 2.28 -2.63 -1.40
CA ARG A 320 3.25 -2.96 -2.44
C ARG A 320 2.87 -4.29 -3.10
N VAL A 321 2.93 -4.34 -4.43
CA VAL A 321 2.59 -5.54 -5.20
C VAL A 321 3.80 -6.48 -5.27
N GLU A 322 3.61 -7.69 -4.78
CA GLU A 322 4.60 -8.77 -4.89
C GLU A 322 4.01 -9.96 -5.63
N VAL A 323 4.80 -10.56 -6.51
CA VAL A 323 4.43 -11.69 -7.37
C VAL A 323 5.31 -12.89 -7.06
N LEU A 324 4.71 -14.08 -7.09
CA LEU A 324 5.43 -15.33 -6.89
C LEU A 324 5.87 -15.89 -8.25
N MET A 325 7.18 -15.86 -8.51
CA MET A 325 7.80 -16.46 -9.70
C MET A 325 8.91 -17.40 -9.30
N ASN A 326 8.97 -18.58 -9.94
CA ASN A 326 9.98 -19.60 -9.62
C ASN A 326 10.07 -19.95 -8.12
N HIS A 327 8.93 -19.96 -7.42
CA HIS A 327 8.81 -20.19 -5.97
C HIS A 327 9.40 -19.10 -5.06
N GLN A 328 9.87 -17.99 -5.63
CA GLN A 328 10.40 -16.83 -4.90
C GLN A 328 9.49 -15.60 -5.10
N TRP A 329 9.18 -14.92 -4.01
CA TRP A 329 8.49 -13.64 -4.05
C TRP A 329 9.45 -12.55 -4.53
N GLY A 330 8.92 -11.64 -5.33
CA GLY A 330 9.64 -10.46 -5.80
C GLY A 330 8.66 -9.36 -6.19
N THR A 331 9.16 -8.15 -6.35
CA THR A 331 8.33 -6.96 -6.57
C THR A 331 8.04 -6.73 -8.04
N VAL A 332 7.18 -5.75 -8.30
CA VAL A 332 6.83 -5.26 -9.65
C VAL A 332 7.29 -3.81 -9.76
N CYS A 333 8.03 -3.48 -10.81
CA CYS A 333 8.46 -2.11 -11.09
C CYS A 333 7.29 -1.26 -11.60
N ASP A 334 7.28 0.02 -11.23
CA ASP A 334 6.23 1.00 -11.56
C ASP A 334 6.28 1.51 -13.02
N HIS A 335 7.32 1.16 -13.78
CA HIS A 335 7.40 1.44 -15.21
C HIS A 335 6.24 0.78 -15.96
N GLY A 336 5.46 1.58 -16.70
CA GLY A 336 4.26 1.11 -17.40
C GLY A 336 3.07 0.76 -16.49
N TRP A 337 3.21 0.90 -15.16
CA TRP A 337 2.15 0.63 -14.19
C TRP A 337 1.01 1.64 -14.33
N ASN A 338 -0.23 1.15 -14.29
CA ASN A 338 -1.43 1.97 -14.48
C ASN A 338 -2.64 1.37 -13.76
N LEU A 339 -3.73 2.13 -13.70
CA LEU A 339 -4.98 1.70 -13.03
C LEU A 339 -5.60 0.41 -13.58
N VAL A 340 -5.42 0.09 -14.86
CA VAL A 340 -5.96 -1.15 -15.45
C VAL A 340 -5.16 -2.35 -14.95
N SER A 341 -3.82 -2.29 -14.99
CA SER A 341 -2.94 -3.33 -14.45
C SER A 341 -3.16 -3.51 -12.94
N ALA A 342 -3.27 -2.41 -12.20
CA ALA A 342 -3.58 -2.43 -10.78
C ALA A 342 -4.96 -3.08 -10.48
N SER A 343 -5.96 -2.86 -11.34
CA SER A 343 -7.28 -3.48 -11.20
C SER A 343 -7.27 -5.00 -11.45
N ILE A 344 -6.27 -5.53 -12.16
CA ILE A 344 -6.09 -6.98 -12.29
C ILE A 344 -5.63 -7.57 -10.95
N VAL A 345 -4.65 -6.93 -10.29
CA VAL A 345 -4.19 -7.33 -8.95
C VAL A 345 -5.34 -7.34 -7.95
N CYS A 346 -6.12 -6.25 -7.90
CA CYS A 346 -7.26 -6.16 -6.98
C CYS A 346 -8.29 -7.28 -7.20
N ARG A 347 -8.68 -7.54 -8.45
CA ARG A 347 -9.64 -8.60 -8.77
C ARG A 347 -9.09 -10.00 -8.50
N GLN A 348 -7.82 -10.23 -8.81
CA GLN A 348 -7.13 -11.50 -8.53
C GLN A 348 -7.12 -11.81 -7.03
N LEU A 349 -6.98 -10.79 -6.18
CA LEU A 349 -7.02 -10.91 -4.72
C LEU A 349 -8.45 -10.99 -4.15
N GLY A 350 -9.49 -10.92 -5.00
CA GLY A 350 -10.88 -10.98 -4.59
C GLY A 350 -11.47 -9.64 -4.12
N PHE A 351 -10.81 -8.53 -4.40
CA PHE A 351 -11.33 -7.17 -4.25
C PHE A 351 -11.96 -6.67 -5.56
N GLY A 352 -12.38 -5.41 -5.59
CA GLY A 352 -12.93 -4.78 -6.78
C GLY A 352 -11.88 -4.28 -7.76
N SER A 353 -12.15 -3.15 -8.41
CA SER A 353 -11.18 -2.43 -9.23
C SER A 353 -10.19 -1.65 -8.35
N ALA A 354 -9.07 -1.23 -8.95
CA ALA A 354 -8.14 -0.33 -8.29
C ALA A 354 -8.72 1.09 -8.19
N ARG A 355 -8.61 1.67 -7.00
CA ARG A 355 -8.89 3.08 -6.72
C ARG A 355 -7.69 3.95 -7.12
N GLU A 356 -6.49 3.46 -6.84
CA GLU A 356 -5.23 4.16 -7.07
C GLU A 356 -4.16 3.16 -7.54
N ALA A 357 -3.43 3.52 -8.58
CA ALA A 357 -2.14 2.92 -8.90
C ALA A 357 -1.06 3.84 -8.32
N LEU A 358 -0.12 3.28 -7.58
CA LEU A 358 0.91 4.01 -6.85
C LEU A 358 2.29 3.67 -7.41
N PHE A 359 3.14 4.68 -7.46
CA PHE A 359 4.49 4.63 -8.02
C PHE A 359 5.51 5.03 -6.94
N GLY A 360 6.79 4.81 -7.18
CA GLY A 360 7.87 5.31 -6.34
C GLY A 360 7.92 4.69 -4.94
N ALA A 361 7.61 3.40 -4.81
CA ALA A 361 7.59 2.68 -3.53
C ALA A 361 6.78 3.38 -2.42
N GLN A 362 5.68 4.05 -2.80
CA GLN A 362 4.87 4.84 -1.88
C GLN A 362 4.30 4.07 -0.69
N LEU A 363 4.17 2.75 -0.79
CA LEU A 363 3.73 1.86 0.29
C LEU A 363 4.90 1.03 0.85
N GLY A 364 6.12 1.53 0.80
CA GLY A 364 7.33 0.87 1.31
C GLY A 364 8.09 0.12 0.22
N GLN A 365 9.39 -0.03 0.41
CA GLN A 365 10.29 -0.73 -0.52
C GLN A 365 10.31 -2.23 -0.23
N GLY A 366 10.46 -3.05 -1.27
CA GLY A 366 10.74 -4.47 -1.12
C GLY A 366 12.24 -4.74 -0.97
N LEU A 367 12.57 -6.03 -0.86
CA LEU A 367 13.93 -6.54 -0.89
C LEU A 367 13.99 -7.74 -1.85
N GLY A 368 15.12 -7.91 -2.54
CA GLY A 368 15.38 -9.08 -3.37
C GLY A 368 15.07 -8.85 -4.86
N PRO A 369 14.53 -9.83 -5.59
CA PRO A 369 14.35 -9.71 -7.02
C PRO A 369 13.15 -8.81 -7.38
N ILE A 370 13.32 -7.97 -8.41
CA ILE A 370 12.23 -7.29 -9.12
C ILE A 370 11.86 -8.17 -10.31
N HIS A 371 10.73 -8.85 -10.25
CA HIS A 371 10.35 -9.86 -11.25
C HIS A 371 9.79 -9.24 -12.53
N LEU A 372 8.94 -8.22 -12.39
CA LEU A 372 8.18 -7.65 -13.52
C LEU A 372 8.45 -6.16 -13.70
N SER A 373 8.46 -5.71 -14.96
CA SER A 373 8.48 -4.30 -15.36
C SER A 373 7.61 -4.11 -16.61
N GLU A 374 7.20 -2.88 -16.94
CA GLU A 374 6.40 -2.55 -18.14
C GLU A 374 5.11 -3.39 -18.26
N VAL A 375 4.39 -3.55 -17.15
CA VAL A 375 3.19 -4.40 -17.10
C VAL A 375 2.00 -3.71 -17.77
N ARG A 376 1.65 -4.17 -18.97
CA ARG A 376 0.62 -3.56 -19.84
C ARG A 376 -0.60 -4.45 -20.00
N CYS A 377 -1.42 -4.54 -18.95
CA CYS A 377 -2.68 -5.28 -19.00
C CYS A 377 -3.71 -4.58 -19.88
N ARG A 378 -4.54 -5.36 -20.59
CA ARG A 378 -5.69 -4.87 -21.37
C ARG A 378 -6.97 -4.79 -20.53
N GLY A 379 -7.02 -5.46 -19.38
CA GLY A 379 -8.07 -5.40 -18.37
C GLY A 379 -9.04 -6.59 -18.36
N TYR A 380 -8.86 -7.58 -19.23
CA TYR A 380 -9.66 -8.82 -19.29
C TYR A 380 -8.92 -10.05 -18.75
N GLU A 381 -7.62 -9.91 -18.48
CA GLU A 381 -6.76 -10.91 -17.87
C GLU A 381 -7.30 -11.33 -16.50
N ARG A 382 -7.00 -12.56 -16.07
CA ARG A 382 -7.44 -13.09 -14.77
C ARG A 382 -6.36 -12.93 -13.72
N THR A 383 -5.11 -13.09 -14.13
CA THR A 383 -3.94 -12.96 -13.26
C THR A 383 -2.98 -11.93 -13.84
N LEU A 384 -2.16 -11.32 -12.96
CA LEU A 384 -1.16 -10.35 -13.39
C LEU A 384 -0.12 -10.96 -14.34
N SER A 385 0.19 -12.24 -14.15
CA SER A 385 1.14 -13.00 -14.98
C SER A 385 0.66 -13.23 -16.42
N ASP A 386 -0.63 -13.04 -16.71
CA ASP A 386 -1.18 -13.14 -18.07
C ASP A 386 -0.98 -11.85 -18.88
N CYS A 387 -0.59 -10.75 -18.21
CA CYS A 387 -0.36 -9.48 -18.88
C CYS A 387 1.00 -9.46 -19.59
N PRO A 388 1.11 -8.80 -20.75
CA PRO A 388 2.42 -8.50 -21.35
C PRO A 388 3.29 -7.71 -20.37
N SER A 389 4.51 -8.19 -20.12
CA SER A 389 5.48 -7.58 -19.22
C SER A 389 6.92 -7.90 -19.65
N LEU A 390 7.86 -7.11 -19.17
CA LEU A 390 9.30 -7.34 -19.27
C LEU A 390 9.87 -7.87 -17.95
N GLU A 391 11.05 -8.46 -18.01
CA GLU A 391 11.79 -8.88 -16.82
C GLU A 391 12.39 -7.66 -16.10
N GLY A 392 12.20 -7.56 -14.77
CA GLY A 392 12.57 -6.37 -14.01
C GLY A 392 14.07 -6.06 -13.98
N SER A 393 14.91 -7.10 -14.00
CA SER A 393 16.38 -6.99 -13.95
C SER A 393 16.99 -6.30 -15.18
N GLN A 394 16.32 -6.34 -16.34
CA GLN A 394 16.86 -5.86 -17.61
C GLN A 394 16.68 -4.35 -17.83
N ASN A 395 15.88 -3.67 -17.00
CA ASN A 395 15.46 -2.28 -17.21
C ASN A 395 16.07 -1.26 -16.23
N GLY A 396 16.98 -1.67 -15.34
CA GLY A 396 17.61 -0.76 -14.36
C GLY A 396 16.65 -0.24 -13.28
N CYS A 397 15.50 -0.91 -13.07
CA CYS A 397 14.60 -0.61 -11.96
C CYS A 397 15.29 -0.88 -10.62
N GLN A 398 14.99 -0.04 -9.63
CA GLN A 398 15.41 -0.22 -8.24
C GLN A 398 14.18 -0.37 -7.35
N HIS A 399 14.36 -0.74 -6.08
CA HIS A 399 13.24 -0.85 -5.14
C HIS A 399 12.56 0.48 -4.83
N GLU A 400 13.19 1.61 -5.14
CA GLU A 400 12.53 2.92 -5.16
C GLU A 400 11.40 2.98 -6.19
N ASN A 401 11.39 2.11 -7.20
CA ASN A 401 10.38 2.01 -8.25
C ASN A 401 9.35 0.92 -7.97
N ASP A 402 9.27 0.36 -6.77
CA ASP A 402 8.30 -0.69 -6.48
C ASP A 402 6.86 -0.16 -6.61
N ALA A 403 6.06 -0.85 -7.41
CA ALA A 403 4.67 -0.54 -7.68
C ALA A 403 3.77 -0.96 -6.52
N ALA A 404 2.76 -0.14 -6.26
CA ALA A 404 1.76 -0.41 -5.25
C ALA A 404 0.34 -0.13 -5.76
N VAL A 405 -0.66 -0.63 -5.04
CA VAL A 405 -2.08 -0.48 -5.40
C VAL A 405 -2.92 -0.19 -4.17
N ARG A 406 -4.02 0.56 -4.37
CA ARG A 406 -5.14 0.64 -3.44
C ARG A 406 -6.41 0.15 -4.13
N CYS A 407 -7.00 -0.91 -3.63
CA CYS A 407 -8.20 -1.52 -4.17
C CYS A 407 -9.47 -0.92 -3.57
N ASN A 408 -10.56 -0.96 -4.34
CA ASN A 408 -11.88 -0.80 -3.77
C ASN A 408 -12.21 -2.06 -2.95
N VAL A 409 -12.66 -1.87 -1.71
CA VAL A 409 -13.03 -2.94 -0.77
C VAL A 409 -14.50 -2.81 -0.43
N PRO A 410 -15.27 -3.91 -0.35
CA PRO A 410 -16.68 -3.84 0.00
C PRO A 410 -16.90 -3.24 1.38
N ASP A 411 -17.88 -2.34 1.50
CA ASP A 411 -18.30 -1.83 2.79
C ASP A 411 -19.03 -2.93 3.58
N MET A 412 -18.35 -3.42 4.61
CA MET A 412 -18.86 -4.44 5.52
C MET A 412 -19.62 -3.84 6.72
N GLY A 413 -19.59 -2.51 6.88
CA GLY A 413 -20.21 -1.80 8.01
C GLY A 413 -19.53 -2.01 9.37
N PHE A 414 -18.34 -2.63 9.42
CA PHE A 414 -17.61 -2.91 10.68
C PHE A 414 -17.09 -1.65 11.38
N GLN A 415 -16.82 -0.58 10.63
CA GLN A 415 -16.43 0.73 11.16
C GLN A 415 -17.46 1.28 12.16
N ASN A 416 -18.75 0.98 11.96
CA ASN A 416 -19.83 1.46 12.84
C ASN A 416 -19.97 0.67 14.16
N GLN A 417 -19.16 -0.37 14.36
CA GLN A 417 -19.22 -1.26 15.54
C GLN A 417 -18.06 -1.05 16.52
N VAL A 418 -17.16 -0.10 16.23
CA VAL A 418 -16.01 0.26 17.07
C VAL A 418 -15.84 1.77 17.07
N ARG A 419 -15.35 2.34 18.16
CA ARG A 419 -14.97 3.76 18.26
C ARG A 419 -13.89 3.97 19.31
N LEU A 420 -13.19 5.10 19.20
CA LEU A 420 -12.25 5.57 20.22
C LEU A 420 -12.90 6.66 21.08
N ALA A 421 -12.65 6.63 22.38
CA ALA A 421 -13.15 7.60 23.33
C ALA A 421 -12.06 8.13 24.27
N GLY A 422 -12.17 9.40 24.66
CA GLY A 422 -11.33 10.02 25.69
C GLY A 422 -9.93 10.45 25.26
N GLY A 423 -9.48 10.12 24.05
CA GLY A 423 -8.18 10.52 23.52
C GLY A 423 -8.03 12.01 23.24
N ARG A 424 -6.78 12.48 23.08
CA ARG A 424 -6.51 13.89 22.73
C ARG A 424 -6.84 14.23 21.28
N GLY A 425 -6.98 13.20 20.43
CA GLY A 425 -7.34 13.31 19.02
C GLY A 425 -8.13 12.10 18.56
N PRO A 426 -8.57 12.08 17.29
CA PRO A 426 -9.37 10.99 16.73
C PRO A 426 -8.59 9.68 16.57
N GLU A 427 -7.25 9.74 16.62
CA GLU A 427 -6.34 8.62 16.41
C GLU A 427 -6.00 7.83 17.68
N GLU A 428 -6.39 8.31 18.86
CA GLU A 428 -6.09 7.62 20.12
C GLU A 428 -7.31 7.59 21.04
N GLY A 429 -7.34 6.61 21.94
CA GLY A 429 -8.38 6.52 22.96
C GLY A 429 -8.66 5.10 23.44
N VAL A 430 -9.63 5.00 24.33
CA VAL A 430 -10.20 3.74 24.80
C VAL A 430 -10.98 3.09 23.67
N VAL A 431 -10.74 1.79 23.44
CA VAL A 431 -11.45 1.01 22.43
C VAL A 431 -12.82 0.61 22.98
N GLU A 432 -13.87 1.20 22.42
CA GLU A 432 -15.24 0.82 22.70
C GLU A 432 -15.83 0.05 21.52
N VAL A 433 -16.50 -1.07 21.80
CA VAL A 433 -17.11 -1.93 20.79
C VAL A 433 -18.60 -2.10 21.05
N GLN A 434 -19.37 -2.23 19.98
CA GLN A 434 -20.79 -2.55 20.04
C GLN A 434 -20.99 -4.06 20.00
N VAL A 435 -21.59 -4.62 21.05
CA VAL A 435 -21.87 -6.06 21.18
C VAL A 435 -23.36 -6.27 21.44
N GLU A 436 -23.91 -7.35 20.90
CA GLU A 436 -25.29 -7.77 21.16
C GLU A 436 -25.33 -8.63 22.42
N VAL A 437 -26.01 -8.14 23.46
CA VAL A 437 -26.21 -8.84 24.74
C VAL A 437 -27.71 -8.99 24.95
N ASN A 438 -28.21 -10.23 25.04
CA ASN A 438 -29.64 -10.55 25.19
C ASN A 438 -30.54 -9.90 24.11
N GLY A 439 -30.06 -9.80 22.87
CA GLY A 439 -30.81 -9.22 21.74
C GLY A 439 -30.80 -7.68 21.70
N VAL A 440 -30.11 -7.03 22.63
CA VAL A 440 -29.95 -5.57 22.68
C VAL A 440 -28.51 -5.20 22.38
N ARG A 441 -28.30 -4.28 21.44
CA ARG A 441 -26.97 -3.74 21.14
C ARG A 441 -26.57 -2.74 22.20
N ARG A 442 -25.46 -3.01 22.89
CA ARG A 442 -24.87 -2.10 23.86
C ARG A 442 -23.41 -1.79 23.51
N TRP A 443 -22.98 -0.58 23.86
CA TRP A 443 -21.58 -0.20 23.81
C TRP A 443 -20.90 -0.60 25.12
N GLY A 444 -19.61 -0.93 25.03
CA GLY A 444 -18.76 -1.18 26.19
C GLY A 444 -17.28 -1.25 25.81
N ALA A 445 -16.43 -1.34 26.81
CA ALA A 445 -14.99 -1.41 26.67
C ALA A 445 -14.49 -2.84 26.37
N VAL A 446 -13.27 -2.92 25.84
CA VAL A 446 -12.53 -4.17 25.69
C VAL A 446 -11.56 -4.34 26.86
N CYS A 447 -11.42 -5.56 27.39
CA CYS A 447 -10.46 -5.86 28.47
C CYS A 447 -9.01 -5.67 27.98
N SER A 448 -8.14 -5.07 28.79
CA SER A 448 -6.72 -4.89 28.43
C SER A 448 -5.84 -6.12 28.65
N ASP A 449 -6.36 -7.18 29.27
CA ASP A 449 -5.61 -8.42 29.47
C ASP A 449 -5.22 -9.05 28.14
N HIS A 450 -3.92 -9.30 28.00
CA HIS A 450 -3.29 -9.79 26.77
C HIS A 450 -3.47 -8.88 25.53
N TRP A 451 -3.88 -7.63 25.72
CA TRP A 451 -3.97 -6.66 24.62
C TRP A 451 -2.59 -6.31 24.06
N GLY A 452 -2.31 -6.71 22.83
CA GLY A 452 -1.04 -6.49 22.14
C GLY A 452 -1.18 -5.61 20.89
N LEU A 453 -0.06 -5.43 20.18
CA LEU A 453 -0.06 -4.68 18.91
C LEU A 453 -0.89 -5.38 17.83
N THR A 454 -0.97 -6.70 17.82
CA THR A 454 -1.80 -7.47 16.86
C THR A 454 -3.27 -7.11 16.96
N GLU A 455 -3.83 -7.04 18.17
CA GLU A 455 -5.22 -6.63 18.38
C GLU A 455 -5.40 -5.15 18.07
N ALA A 456 -4.45 -4.30 18.47
CA ALA A 456 -4.49 -2.88 18.17
C ALA A 456 -4.46 -2.59 16.67
N MET A 457 -3.68 -3.35 15.88
CA MET A 457 -3.62 -3.25 14.42
C MET A 457 -4.99 -3.55 13.81
N VAL A 458 -5.69 -4.59 14.30
CA VAL A 458 -7.06 -4.89 13.85
C VAL A 458 -8.01 -3.74 14.21
N ALA A 459 -7.89 -3.16 15.41
CA ALA A 459 -8.73 -2.03 15.83
C ALA A 459 -8.52 -0.78 14.97
N CYS A 460 -7.27 -0.34 14.77
CA CYS A 460 -6.93 0.83 13.95
C CYS A 460 -7.35 0.64 12.50
N ARG A 461 -7.16 -0.56 11.95
CA ARG A 461 -7.61 -0.90 10.60
C ARG A 461 -9.14 -0.92 10.50
N GLN A 462 -9.83 -1.51 11.47
CA GLN A 462 -11.30 -1.52 11.53
C GLN A 462 -11.87 -0.10 11.56
N LEU A 463 -11.19 0.84 12.21
CA LEU A 463 -11.57 2.26 12.28
C LEU A 463 -11.19 3.06 11.01
N GLY A 464 -10.38 2.50 10.12
CA GLY A 464 -9.85 3.23 8.95
C GLY A 464 -8.71 4.20 9.28
N LEU A 465 -8.05 4.03 10.43
CA LEU A 465 -7.03 4.92 10.97
C LEU A 465 -5.58 4.46 10.72
N GLY A 466 -5.42 3.38 9.94
CA GLY A 466 -4.13 2.86 9.51
C GLY A 466 -3.56 1.80 10.46
N PHE A 467 -2.27 1.90 10.75
CA PHE A 467 -1.55 1.00 11.65
C PHE A 467 -1.77 1.39 13.11
N ALA A 468 -1.60 0.45 14.03
CA ALA A 468 -1.42 0.77 15.44
C ALA A 468 0.00 1.27 15.65
N ASN A 469 0.15 2.44 16.27
CA ASN A 469 1.40 2.93 16.81
C ASN A 469 1.69 2.34 18.19
N HIS A 470 0.65 2.30 19.05
CA HIS A 470 0.75 1.75 20.41
C HIS A 470 -0.48 0.93 20.79
N ALA A 471 -0.25 -0.19 21.48
CA ALA A 471 -1.25 -0.92 22.24
C ALA A 471 -1.13 -0.55 23.72
N ILE A 472 -2.19 0.02 24.30
CA ILE A 472 -2.19 0.58 25.65
C ILE A 472 -3.07 -0.30 26.54
N LYS A 473 -2.53 -0.72 27.68
CA LYS A 473 -3.24 -1.57 28.66
C LYS A 473 -3.86 -0.79 29.81
N ASP A 474 -3.29 0.36 30.12
CA ASP A 474 -3.72 1.23 31.22
C ASP A 474 -4.26 2.55 30.66
N THR A 475 -5.58 2.71 30.66
CA THR A 475 -6.26 3.87 30.04
C THR A 475 -6.89 4.80 31.07
N TRP A 476 -6.44 4.76 32.33
CA TRP A 476 -7.02 5.53 33.43
C TRP A 476 -7.07 7.05 33.20
N TYR A 477 -6.22 7.58 32.32
CA TYR A 477 -6.14 9.00 31.98
C TYR A 477 -7.10 9.42 30.85
N TRP A 478 -7.71 8.47 30.13
CA TRP A 478 -8.75 8.75 29.15
C TRP A 478 -10.13 8.55 29.75
N GLN A 479 -10.99 9.57 29.59
CA GLN A 479 -12.38 9.48 30.00
C GLN A 479 -13.19 8.79 28.89
N GLY A 480 -13.58 7.53 29.12
CA GLY A 480 -14.48 6.81 28.23
C GLY A 480 -15.88 7.43 28.16
N THR A 481 -16.69 6.97 27.21
CA THR A 481 -18.07 7.47 27.06
C THR A 481 -18.92 7.05 28.24
N PRO A 482 -19.70 7.96 28.85
CA PRO A 482 -20.65 7.61 29.90
C PRO A 482 -21.59 6.48 29.43
N GLY A 483 -21.67 5.38 30.19
CA GLY A 483 -22.48 4.20 29.86
C GLY A 483 -21.79 3.13 28.99
N ALA A 484 -20.55 3.35 28.57
CA ALA A 484 -19.72 2.36 27.86
C ALA A 484 -18.50 1.90 28.68
N THR A 485 -18.47 2.16 29.99
CA THR A 485 -17.37 1.81 30.89
C THR A 485 -17.28 0.32 31.21
N ASP A 486 -18.39 -0.40 31.10
CA ASP A 486 -18.44 -1.83 31.37
C ASP A 486 -17.67 -2.59 30.28
N VAL A 487 -16.86 -3.57 30.71
CA VAL A 487 -16.17 -4.47 29.78
C VAL A 487 -17.20 -5.41 29.15
N VAL A 488 -17.26 -5.44 27.82
CA VAL A 488 -18.20 -6.28 27.05
C VAL A 488 -17.48 -7.32 26.18
N MET A 489 -16.15 -7.27 26.13
CA MET A 489 -15.31 -8.16 25.35
C MET A 489 -13.99 -8.41 26.10
N SER A 490 -13.56 -9.67 26.18
CA SER A 490 -12.35 -10.08 26.91
C SER A 490 -11.63 -11.25 26.25
N GLY A 491 -10.32 -11.36 26.51
CA GLY A 491 -9.48 -12.43 25.95
C GLY A 491 -9.42 -12.37 24.43
N VAL A 492 -9.39 -11.16 23.87
CA VAL A 492 -9.31 -10.95 22.42
C VAL A 492 -7.92 -11.36 21.97
N HIS A 493 -7.86 -12.31 21.05
CA HIS A 493 -6.61 -12.75 20.44
C HIS A 493 -6.78 -12.78 18.93
N CYS A 494 -6.06 -11.92 18.25
CA CYS A 494 -6.10 -11.76 16.81
C CYS A 494 -4.86 -12.41 16.17
N SER A 495 -5.06 -13.03 15.01
CA SER A 495 -3.98 -13.55 14.16
C SER A 495 -3.36 -12.47 13.26
N GLY A 496 -4.02 -11.31 13.11
CA GLY A 496 -3.55 -10.16 12.33
C GLY A 496 -4.39 -9.80 11.10
N PRO A 497 -4.89 -10.74 10.25
CA PRO A 497 -5.62 -10.43 9.03
C PRO A 497 -7.13 -10.19 9.21
N GLU A 498 -7.68 -10.30 10.42
CA GLU A 498 -9.11 -10.11 10.71
C GLU A 498 -9.59 -8.70 10.30
N LEU A 499 -10.79 -8.58 9.74
CA LEU A 499 -11.32 -7.27 9.31
C LEU A 499 -11.88 -6.44 10.46
N ALA A 500 -12.16 -7.09 11.59
CA ALA A 500 -12.80 -6.49 12.76
C ALA A 500 -12.46 -7.28 14.03
N LEU A 501 -12.40 -6.61 15.18
CA LEU A 501 -12.14 -7.25 16.48
C LEU A 501 -13.17 -8.35 16.80
N GLN A 502 -14.40 -8.20 16.31
CA GLN A 502 -15.47 -9.19 16.49
C GLN A 502 -15.19 -10.54 15.81
N GLN A 503 -14.23 -10.60 14.88
CA GLN A 503 -13.82 -11.82 14.20
C GLN A 503 -12.64 -12.52 14.88
N CYS A 504 -11.93 -11.83 15.78
CA CYS A 504 -10.82 -12.42 16.52
C CYS A 504 -11.32 -13.48 17.51
N GLN A 505 -10.44 -14.43 17.86
CA GLN A 505 -10.75 -15.41 18.88
C GLN A 505 -10.99 -14.69 20.21
N ARG A 506 -11.99 -15.13 20.96
CA ARG A 506 -12.35 -14.54 22.25
C ARG A 506 -12.85 -15.58 23.23
N HIS A 507 -12.64 -15.33 24.52
CA HIS A 507 -13.22 -16.15 25.58
C HIS A 507 -14.75 -16.02 25.61
N GLY A 508 -15.41 -17.00 26.22
CA GLY A 508 -16.87 -17.07 26.39
C GLY A 508 -17.42 -15.94 27.27
N PRO A 509 -17.99 -16.21 28.45
CA PRO A 509 -18.46 -15.12 29.34
C PRO A 509 -17.32 -14.12 29.58
N VAL A 510 -17.67 -12.82 29.65
CA VAL A 510 -16.68 -11.75 29.81
C VAL A 510 -16.00 -11.89 31.16
N HIS A 511 -14.67 -12.05 31.15
CA HIS A 511 -13.84 -12.15 32.34
C HIS A 511 -12.63 -11.24 32.20
N CYS A 512 -12.48 -10.28 33.12
CA CYS A 512 -11.40 -9.31 33.13
C CYS A 512 -10.93 -9.14 34.59
N PRO A 513 -9.93 -9.90 35.06
CA PRO A 513 -9.46 -9.90 36.45
C PRO A 513 -9.07 -8.52 36.99
N HIS A 514 -8.52 -7.64 36.15
CA HIS A 514 -8.17 -6.27 36.56
C HIS A 514 -9.39 -5.30 36.62
N GLY A 515 -10.59 -5.74 36.25
CA GLY A 515 -11.84 -4.98 36.39
C GLY A 515 -12.18 -4.06 35.20
N SER A 516 -13.21 -3.21 35.36
CA SER A 516 -13.67 -2.25 34.35
C SER A 516 -13.13 -0.84 34.55
N GLY A 517 -13.18 0.00 33.50
CA GLY A 517 -12.75 1.40 33.56
C GLY A 517 -11.24 1.60 33.34
N ARG A 518 -10.44 1.63 34.41
CA ARG A 518 -9.00 2.02 34.37
C ARG A 518 -8.12 1.05 33.55
N PHE A 519 -8.55 -0.19 33.43
CA PHE A 519 -7.86 -1.29 32.73
C PHE A 519 -8.61 -1.71 31.46
N ALA A 520 -9.16 -0.73 30.75
CA ALA A 520 -9.69 -0.94 29.41
C ALA A 520 -8.56 -0.91 28.38
N ALA A 521 -8.72 -1.67 27.30
CA ALA A 521 -7.79 -1.62 26.18
C ALA A 521 -7.88 -0.27 25.47
N GLY A 522 -6.72 0.28 25.14
CA GLY A 522 -6.56 1.51 24.39
C GLY A 522 -5.64 1.33 23.19
N VAL A 523 -5.76 2.24 22.23
CA VAL A 523 -4.89 2.29 21.05
C VAL A 523 -4.48 3.71 20.72
N SER A 524 -3.35 3.82 20.04
CA SER A 524 -2.95 4.98 19.26
C SER A 524 -2.66 4.50 17.84
N CYS A 525 -3.25 5.14 16.84
CA CYS A 525 -3.15 4.79 15.43
C CYS A 525 -2.28 5.79 14.66
N THR A 526 -1.77 5.36 13.50
CA THR A 526 -0.92 6.15 12.60
C THR A 526 -1.10 5.68 11.16
N ASP A 527 -0.93 6.58 10.20
CA ASP A 527 -1.06 6.28 8.77
C ASP A 527 0.19 5.61 8.15
N SER A 528 1.29 5.61 8.90
CA SER A 528 2.63 5.18 8.49
C SER A 528 3.34 4.48 9.63
N ALA A 529 4.11 3.44 9.29
CA ALA A 529 4.88 2.63 10.23
C ALA A 529 6.23 2.25 9.60
N PRO A 530 7.28 1.99 10.42
CA PRO A 530 8.54 1.41 9.95
C PRO A 530 8.35 -0.04 9.43
N ASP A 531 9.37 -0.59 8.79
CA ASP A 531 9.40 -1.98 8.30
C ASP A 531 10.84 -2.48 8.36
N LEU A 532 11.17 -3.29 9.35
CA LEU A 532 12.52 -3.74 9.63
C LEU A 532 12.85 -5.05 8.93
N VAL A 533 13.85 -5.01 8.07
CA VAL A 533 14.27 -6.19 7.29
C VAL A 533 15.76 -6.44 7.44
N MET A 534 16.13 -7.68 7.75
CA MET A 534 17.52 -8.08 7.90
C MET A 534 18.19 -8.38 6.54
N ASN A 535 19.43 -7.92 6.37
CA ASN A 535 20.28 -8.33 5.24
C ASN A 535 20.76 -9.78 5.40
N ALA A 536 20.04 -10.72 4.80
CA ALA A 536 20.37 -12.14 4.87
C ALA A 536 21.72 -12.49 4.20
N GLN A 537 22.10 -11.76 3.15
CA GLN A 537 23.36 -11.99 2.44
C GLN A 537 24.57 -11.62 3.30
N LEU A 538 24.52 -10.47 3.99
CA LEU A 538 25.61 -10.04 4.86
C LEU A 538 25.88 -11.05 5.98
N VAL A 539 24.82 -11.62 6.56
CA VAL A 539 24.95 -12.65 7.59
C VAL A 539 25.66 -13.90 7.04
N GLN A 540 25.32 -14.32 5.82
CA GLN A 540 25.95 -15.46 5.17
C GLN A 540 27.46 -15.22 4.92
N GLU A 541 27.81 -14.02 4.47
CA GLU A 541 29.18 -13.66 4.06
C GLU A 541 30.12 -13.41 5.26
N THR A 542 29.56 -13.00 6.39
CA THR A 542 30.34 -12.58 7.57
C THR A 542 30.35 -13.60 8.70
N ALA A 543 29.76 -14.78 8.50
CA ALA A 543 29.69 -15.80 9.53
C ALA A 543 31.01 -16.57 9.71
N TYR A 544 31.51 -16.65 10.95
CA TYR A 544 32.70 -17.44 11.29
C TYR A 544 32.69 -17.92 12.75
N LEU A 545 33.61 -18.83 13.07
CA LEU A 545 33.81 -19.33 14.42
C LEU A 545 34.98 -18.63 15.10
N GLU A 546 34.81 -18.30 16.37
CA GLU A 546 35.88 -17.81 17.24
C GLU A 546 35.88 -18.60 18.55
N ASP A 547 37.03 -19.12 18.96
CA ASP A 547 37.26 -19.61 20.32
C ASP A 547 37.85 -18.46 21.15
N ARG A 548 37.04 -17.85 22.02
CA ARG A 548 37.43 -16.66 22.80
C ARG A 548 37.66 -17.02 24.27
N PRO A 549 38.78 -16.60 24.89
CA PRO A 549 39.09 -16.94 26.27
C PRO A 549 38.13 -16.27 27.26
N LEU A 550 37.80 -16.96 28.35
CA LEU A 550 36.90 -16.43 29.38
C LEU A 550 37.40 -15.10 29.98
N SER A 551 38.71 -14.89 30.08
CA SER A 551 39.29 -13.62 30.54
C SER A 551 38.82 -12.38 29.76
N GLN A 552 38.28 -12.55 28.55
CA GLN A 552 37.80 -11.47 27.68
C GLN A 552 36.26 -11.42 27.56
N LEU A 553 35.53 -12.25 28.31
CA LEU A 553 34.09 -12.45 28.17
C LEU A 553 33.27 -12.03 29.41
N TYR A 554 33.89 -11.40 30.42
CA TYR A 554 33.20 -10.96 31.63
C TYR A 554 31.96 -10.10 31.33
N CYS A 555 32.14 -9.11 30.46
CA CYS A 555 31.05 -8.24 30.03
C CYS A 555 29.92 -8.97 29.31
N ALA A 556 30.28 -9.90 28.41
CA ALA A 556 29.29 -10.70 27.71
C ALA A 556 28.54 -11.66 28.64
N HIS A 557 29.18 -12.13 29.71
CA HIS A 557 28.54 -12.97 30.72
C HIS A 557 27.55 -12.15 31.57
N GLU A 558 27.92 -10.94 31.99
CA GLU A 558 27.03 -10.02 32.72
C GLU A 558 25.77 -9.65 31.91
N GLU A 559 25.91 -9.54 30.59
CA GLU A 559 24.78 -9.29 29.66
C GLU A 559 23.99 -10.54 29.26
N ASN A 560 24.31 -11.71 29.84
CA ASN A 560 23.71 -13.01 29.52
C ASN A 560 23.89 -13.45 28.06
N CYS A 561 24.95 -13.01 27.37
CA CYS A 561 25.23 -13.34 25.97
C CYS A 561 25.94 -14.68 25.76
N LEU A 562 26.16 -15.43 26.83
CA LEU A 562 26.76 -16.77 26.80
C LEU A 562 25.71 -17.80 27.21
N SER A 563 25.88 -19.05 26.79
CA SER A 563 24.95 -20.10 27.21
C SER A 563 25.08 -20.39 28.70
N GLN A 564 24.05 -20.96 29.32
CA GLN A 564 23.98 -21.26 30.76
C GLN A 564 25.16 -22.08 31.31
N SER A 565 25.85 -22.89 30.50
CA SER A 565 27.02 -23.64 30.97
C SER A 565 28.18 -22.73 31.42
N ALA A 566 28.25 -21.50 30.90
CA ALA A 566 29.27 -20.50 31.25
C ALA A 566 29.22 -20.09 32.74
N ASP A 567 28.04 -20.14 33.37
CA ASP A 567 27.81 -19.79 34.78
C ASP A 567 28.58 -20.72 35.73
N SER A 568 28.87 -21.94 35.27
CA SER A 568 29.52 -23.00 36.06
C SER A 568 31.00 -23.21 35.73
N MET A 569 31.58 -22.38 34.85
CA MET A 569 32.98 -22.49 34.44
C MET A 569 33.95 -21.85 35.46
N ASP A 570 35.20 -22.28 35.45
CA ASP A 570 36.27 -21.75 36.31
C ASP A 570 36.92 -20.50 35.68
N TRP A 571 36.32 -19.33 35.90
CA TRP A 571 36.80 -18.05 35.38
C TRP A 571 38.13 -17.62 36.05
N PRO A 572 39.15 -17.13 35.30
CA PRO A 572 39.15 -16.74 33.88
C PRO A 572 39.66 -17.83 32.90
N TYR A 573 39.77 -19.09 33.33
CA TYR A 573 40.45 -20.14 32.58
C TYR A 573 39.53 -20.87 31.60
N GLY A 574 40.01 -21.10 30.38
CA GLY A 574 39.24 -21.75 29.33
C GLY A 574 38.70 -20.77 28.29
N HIS A 575 37.73 -21.24 27.52
CA HIS A 575 37.32 -20.63 26.26
C HIS A 575 35.88 -20.99 25.96
N ARG A 576 35.19 -20.09 25.25
CA ARG A 576 33.86 -20.32 24.65
C ARG A 576 33.99 -20.31 23.15
N ARG A 577 33.21 -21.15 22.48
CA ARG A 577 33.12 -21.20 21.02
C ARG A 577 31.91 -20.41 20.55
N LEU A 578 32.17 -19.37 19.78
CA LEU A 578 31.19 -18.38 19.38
C LEU A 578 30.99 -18.43 17.86
N LEU A 579 29.74 -18.58 17.42
CA LEU A 579 29.33 -18.38 16.03
C LEU A 579 29.01 -16.90 15.84
N ARG A 580 29.95 -16.15 15.25
CA ARG A 580 29.82 -14.72 14.96
C ARG A 580 29.26 -14.46 13.59
N PHE A 581 28.60 -13.32 13.41
CA PHE A 581 28.04 -12.84 12.14
C PHE A 581 27.69 -11.35 12.25
N SER A 582 27.69 -10.59 11.15
CA SER A 582 27.18 -9.20 11.16
C SER A 582 25.68 -9.19 10.90
N SER A 583 24.93 -8.34 11.60
CA SER A 583 23.54 -8.06 11.28
C SER A 583 23.35 -6.62 10.83
N GLN A 584 22.77 -6.46 9.66
CA GLN A 584 22.36 -5.16 9.11
C GLN A 584 20.84 -5.16 8.98
N ILE A 585 20.19 -4.19 9.61
CA ILE A 585 18.73 -4.07 9.68
C ILE A 585 18.32 -2.79 8.95
N TYR A 586 17.62 -2.94 7.83
CA TYR A 586 17.07 -1.85 7.05
C TYR A 586 15.73 -1.39 7.62
N ASN A 587 15.43 -0.09 7.53
CA ASN A 587 14.05 0.39 7.65
C ASN A 587 13.49 0.70 6.25
N LEU A 588 12.73 -0.23 5.68
CA LEU A 588 12.10 -0.12 4.36
C LEU A 588 10.65 0.42 4.41
N GLY A 589 10.22 0.86 5.60
CA GLY A 589 8.87 1.30 5.86
C GLY A 589 8.60 2.74 5.41
N ARG A 590 7.64 3.39 6.07
CA ARG A 590 7.21 4.77 5.75
C ARG A 590 7.37 5.75 6.90
N ALA A 591 7.80 5.26 8.06
CA ALA A 591 8.10 6.06 9.23
C ALA A 591 9.41 5.60 9.86
N ASP A 592 10.06 6.49 10.60
CA ASP A 592 11.27 6.14 11.33
C ASP A 592 10.95 5.11 12.41
N PHE A 593 11.81 4.10 12.54
CA PHE A 593 11.71 3.16 13.66
C PHE A 593 12.24 3.84 14.92
N ARG A 594 11.47 3.80 16.01
CA ARG A 594 11.83 4.46 17.28
C ARG A 594 11.59 3.52 18.46
N PRO A 595 12.44 3.57 19.49
CA PRO A 595 12.20 2.84 20.73
C PRO A 595 10.84 3.23 21.34
N LYS A 596 10.13 2.23 21.86
CA LYS A 596 8.83 2.42 22.54
C LYS A 596 8.93 3.37 23.73
N THR A 597 10.05 3.29 24.46
CA THR A 597 10.25 4.05 25.70
C THR A 597 11.22 5.21 25.50
N GLY A 598 10.93 6.33 26.17
CA GLY A 598 11.80 7.50 26.17
C GLY A 598 13.09 7.29 26.99
N ARG A 599 13.97 8.28 26.93
CA ARG A 599 15.33 8.24 27.52
C ARG A 599 15.43 7.87 29.01
N HIS A 600 14.34 8.02 29.76
CA HIS A 600 14.31 7.77 31.21
C HIS A 600 14.36 6.29 31.58
N SER A 601 14.02 5.39 30.66
CA SER A 601 14.07 3.94 30.86
C SER A 601 15.28 3.28 30.21
N TRP A 602 16.11 4.05 29.50
CA TRP A 602 17.27 3.50 28.82
C TRP A 602 18.33 3.10 29.83
N ILE A 603 18.87 1.90 29.68
CA ILE A 603 19.83 1.32 30.63
C ILE A 603 21.24 1.59 30.10
N TRP A 604 22.09 2.25 30.90
CA TRP A 604 23.49 2.41 30.55
C TRP A 604 24.22 1.09 30.73
N HIS A 605 24.95 0.66 29.69
CA HIS A 605 25.78 -0.52 29.80
C HIS A 605 27.27 -0.16 29.92
N GLN A 606 27.86 -0.53 31.06
CA GLN A 606 29.22 -0.13 31.43
C GLN A 606 30.28 -0.70 30.48
N CYS A 607 30.05 -1.91 29.99
CA CYS A 607 30.98 -2.60 29.09
C CYS A 607 31.10 -1.94 27.72
N HIS A 608 30.02 -1.32 27.25
CA HIS A 608 29.94 -0.78 25.89
C HIS A 608 29.82 0.75 25.84
N ARG A 609 29.75 1.39 27.01
CA ARG A 609 29.78 2.84 27.21
C ARG A 609 28.73 3.60 26.39
N HIS A 610 27.52 3.04 26.32
CA HIS A 610 26.35 3.70 25.76
C HIS A 610 25.05 3.13 26.38
N TYR A 611 23.91 3.68 25.97
CA TYR A 611 22.58 3.33 26.49
C TYR A 611 21.84 2.35 25.58
N HIS A 612 21.28 1.28 26.16
CA HIS A 612 20.35 0.37 25.49
C HIS A 612 18.92 0.92 25.59
N SER A 613 18.26 1.11 24.44
CA SER A 613 16.89 1.65 24.37
C SER A 613 15.79 0.58 24.28
N ILE A 614 16.16 -0.65 23.94
CA ILE A 614 15.35 -1.87 23.86
C ILE A 614 16.20 -3.03 24.42
N GLU A 615 15.65 -3.77 25.38
CA GLU A 615 16.38 -4.86 26.05
C GLU A 615 16.65 -6.06 25.14
N VAL A 616 15.70 -6.40 24.26
CA VAL A 616 15.86 -7.50 23.27
C VAL A 616 15.39 -7.01 21.91
N PHE A 617 16.34 -6.58 21.08
CA PHE A 617 16.03 -6.10 19.72
C PHE A 617 16.06 -7.23 18.70
N THR A 618 17.01 -8.16 18.84
CA THR A 618 17.09 -9.35 17.99
C THR A 618 17.30 -10.61 18.83
N HIS A 619 16.61 -11.68 18.44
CA HIS A 619 16.84 -13.03 18.95
C HIS A 619 17.60 -13.85 17.92
N TYR A 620 18.60 -14.60 18.38
CA TYR A 620 19.44 -15.48 17.58
C TYR A 620 19.21 -16.91 18.03
N ASP A 621 18.68 -17.75 17.15
CA ASP A 621 18.40 -19.14 17.45
C ASP A 621 19.21 -20.05 16.53
N LEU A 622 19.82 -21.08 17.12
CA LEU A 622 20.26 -22.25 16.39
C LEU A 622 19.27 -23.37 16.68
N LEU A 623 18.63 -23.88 15.62
CA LEU A 623 17.56 -24.87 15.68
C LEU A 623 18.00 -26.18 15.06
N THR A 624 17.46 -27.30 15.55
CA THR A 624 17.50 -28.56 14.78
C THR A 624 16.64 -28.46 13.53
N LEU A 625 16.81 -29.42 12.61
CA LEU A 625 15.90 -29.58 11.45
C LEU A 625 14.44 -29.86 11.85
N ASN A 626 14.19 -30.21 13.12
CA ASN A 626 12.85 -30.42 13.67
C ASN A 626 12.27 -29.13 14.29
N GLY A 627 13.02 -28.03 14.32
CA GLY A 627 12.61 -26.74 14.87
C GLY A 627 12.84 -26.59 16.38
N SER A 628 13.48 -27.56 17.05
CA SER A 628 13.83 -27.42 18.47
C SER A 628 15.07 -26.55 18.63
N LYS A 629 15.04 -25.58 19.56
CA LYS A 629 16.20 -24.74 19.91
C LYS A 629 17.31 -25.59 20.53
N VAL A 630 18.54 -25.45 20.02
CA VAL A 630 19.76 -26.12 20.55
C VAL A 630 20.73 -25.13 21.17
N ALA A 631 20.76 -23.90 20.65
CA ALA A 631 21.48 -22.80 21.25
C ALA A 631 20.69 -21.52 21.00
N GLU A 632 20.84 -20.58 21.92
CA GLU A 632 20.20 -19.29 21.89
C GLU A 632 21.25 -18.22 22.15
N GLY A 633 21.08 -17.10 21.48
CA GLY A 633 21.74 -15.85 21.79
C GLY A 633 20.76 -14.71 21.57
N HIS A 634 21.14 -13.53 21.99
CA HIS A 634 20.36 -12.33 21.77
C HIS A 634 21.28 -11.15 21.62
N LYS A 635 20.72 -10.07 21.09
CA LYS A 635 21.34 -8.76 21.11
C LYS A 635 20.30 -7.76 21.59
N ALA A 636 20.61 -7.14 22.72
CA ALA A 636 19.94 -5.90 23.11
C ALA A 636 20.14 -4.86 22.02
N SER A 637 19.24 -3.88 21.86
CA SER A 637 19.59 -2.74 21.02
C SER A 637 20.73 -2.00 21.71
N PHE A 638 21.96 -2.31 21.30
CA PHE A 638 23.17 -1.59 21.71
C PHE A 638 22.89 -0.11 21.47
N CYS A 639 22.53 0.24 20.23
CA CYS A 639 22.36 1.60 19.79
C CYS A 639 21.55 1.58 18.49
N LEU A 640 20.32 2.11 18.49
CA LEU A 640 19.59 2.29 17.23
C LEU A 640 20.04 3.59 16.58
N GLU A 641 20.84 3.49 15.53
CA GLU A 641 21.35 4.64 14.78
C GLU A 641 21.35 4.44 13.27
N ASP A 642 21.50 5.55 12.55
CA ASP A 642 21.67 5.54 11.10
C ASP A 642 23.14 5.26 10.75
N THR A 643 23.55 3.98 10.83
CA THR A 643 24.93 3.57 10.53
C THR A 643 25.32 3.98 9.10
N ASN A 644 24.44 3.80 8.12
CA ASN A 644 24.59 4.34 6.78
C ASN A 644 23.23 4.52 6.10
N CYS A 645 23.20 5.37 5.08
CA CYS A 645 22.02 5.68 4.29
C CYS A 645 22.39 5.73 2.80
N PRO A 646 21.43 5.51 1.89
CA PRO A 646 21.63 5.71 0.45
C PRO A 646 22.10 7.12 0.12
N THR A 647 22.82 7.27 -0.99
CA THR A 647 23.34 8.56 -1.47
C THR A 647 22.20 9.58 -1.62
N GLY A 648 22.34 10.74 -0.97
CA GLY A 648 21.33 11.80 -0.99
C GLY A 648 20.43 11.84 0.25
N LEU A 649 20.42 10.78 1.07
CA LEU A 649 19.71 10.76 2.36
C LEU A 649 20.68 11.06 3.52
N GLN A 650 20.27 11.96 4.42
CA GLN A 650 21.07 12.34 5.59
C GLN A 650 20.72 11.48 6.80
N LYS A 651 21.76 11.06 7.54
CA LYS A 651 21.65 10.41 8.85
C LYS A 651 21.04 11.36 9.87
N ARG A 652 20.12 10.86 10.70
CA ARG A 652 19.40 11.64 11.73
C ARG A 652 19.68 11.13 13.14
N TYR A 653 19.67 9.81 13.33
CA TYR A 653 19.82 9.19 14.64
C TYR A 653 21.26 8.78 14.89
N ALA A 654 21.72 9.03 16.12
CA ALA A 654 23.06 8.71 16.58
C ALA A 654 23.05 8.54 18.10
N CYS A 655 23.70 7.50 18.62
CA CYS A 655 23.64 7.22 20.05
C CYS A 655 24.70 7.96 20.87
N ALA A 656 25.74 8.47 20.21
CA ALA A 656 26.77 9.26 20.87
C ALA A 656 26.16 10.46 21.61
N ASN A 657 26.74 10.80 22.77
CA ASN A 657 26.31 11.93 23.61
C ASN A 657 24.84 11.89 24.06
N PHE A 658 24.29 10.70 24.30
CA PHE A 658 22.89 10.53 24.70
C PHE A 658 21.91 11.12 23.65
N GLY A 659 22.27 10.97 22.38
CA GLY A 659 21.47 11.38 21.24
C GLY A 659 20.17 10.59 21.09
N GLU A 660 19.32 11.05 20.19
CA GLU A 660 18.08 10.32 19.87
C GLU A 660 18.41 9.03 19.11
N GLN A 661 17.72 7.96 19.51
CA GLN A 661 17.86 6.63 18.92
C GLN A 661 16.69 6.32 18.00
N GLY A 662 16.99 5.66 16.89
CA GLY A 662 16.03 5.25 15.87
C GLY A 662 16.73 4.88 14.57
N VAL A 663 15.95 4.40 13.61
CA VAL A 663 16.43 4.12 12.24
C VAL A 663 15.54 4.86 11.26
N THR A 664 16.13 5.80 10.53
CA THR A 664 15.46 6.64 9.54
C THR A 664 14.97 5.78 8.37
N VAL A 665 13.82 6.14 7.79
CA VAL A 665 13.30 5.49 6.57
C VAL A 665 14.36 5.48 5.45
N GLY A 666 14.65 4.31 4.90
CA GLY A 666 15.65 4.09 3.84
C GLY A 666 17.08 3.90 4.34
N CYS A 667 17.36 4.19 5.61
CA CYS A 667 18.66 3.90 6.23
C CYS A 667 18.68 2.50 6.85
N TRP A 668 19.85 2.13 7.38
CA TRP A 668 20.03 0.88 8.11
C TRP A 668 20.98 1.03 9.29
N ASP A 669 20.77 0.16 10.26
CA ASP A 669 21.64 0.00 11.42
C ASP A 669 22.49 -1.27 11.26
N THR A 670 23.80 -1.20 11.53
CA THR A 670 24.73 -2.33 11.33
C THR A 670 25.47 -2.68 12.61
N TYR A 671 25.17 -3.87 13.11
CA TYR A 671 25.91 -4.53 14.17
C TYR A 671 26.95 -5.46 13.55
N ARG A 672 28.21 -5.06 13.62
CA ARG A 672 29.31 -5.81 13.01
C ARG A 672 29.65 -7.06 13.82
N HIS A 673 30.11 -8.11 13.16
CA HIS A 673 30.50 -9.39 13.77
C HIS A 673 31.58 -9.29 14.86
N ASP A 674 32.36 -8.20 14.91
CA ASP A 674 33.47 -7.98 15.86
C ASP A 674 33.03 -7.42 17.22
N ILE A 675 31.78 -6.97 17.35
CA ILE A 675 31.28 -6.41 18.61
C ILE A 675 30.87 -7.52 19.59
N ASP A 676 30.81 -7.18 20.88
CA ASP A 676 30.39 -8.13 21.92
C ASP A 676 28.90 -8.48 21.80
N CYS A 677 28.50 -9.70 22.19
CA CYS A 677 27.15 -10.26 22.05
C CYS A 677 26.62 -10.42 20.62
N GLN A 678 27.45 -10.22 19.60
CA GLN A 678 27.08 -10.45 18.21
C GLN A 678 27.46 -11.88 17.78
N TRP A 679 26.87 -12.86 18.47
CA TRP A 679 27.11 -14.28 18.23
C TRP A 679 25.99 -15.17 18.80
N VAL A 680 26.06 -16.45 18.46
CA VAL A 680 25.45 -17.53 19.26
C VAL A 680 26.58 -18.32 19.91
N ASP A 681 26.49 -18.54 21.23
CA ASP A 681 27.41 -19.41 21.93
C ASP A 681 27.08 -20.87 21.62
N ILE A 682 27.99 -21.56 20.93
CA ILE A 682 27.80 -22.93 20.45
C ILE A 682 28.75 -23.91 21.14
N THR A 683 29.30 -23.54 22.30
CA THR A 683 30.27 -24.38 23.03
C THR A 683 29.70 -25.75 23.37
N ASP A 684 28.41 -25.83 23.71
CA ASP A 684 27.72 -27.06 24.09
C ASP A 684 27.06 -27.79 22.91
N VAL A 685 27.20 -27.25 21.70
CA VAL A 685 26.53 -27.78 20.49
C VAL A 685 27.44 -28.78 19.81
N GLY A 686 26.94 -30.00 19.58
CA GLY A 686 27.66 -31.02 18.81
C GLY A 686 27.71 -30.72 17.30
N PRO A 687 28.63 -31.35 16.55
CA PRO A 687 28.61 -31.29 15.09
C PRO A 687 27.28 -31.79 14.52
N GLY A 688 26.77 -31.13 13.47
CA GLY A 688 25.48 -31.45 12.89
C GLY A 688 25.00 -30.48 11.82
N ASN A 689 23.78 -30.73 11.35
CA ASN A 689 23.05 -29.83 10.47
C ASN A 689 21.94 -29.15 11.25
N TYR A 690 21.90 -27.82 11.16
CA TYR A 690 21.04 -26.94 11.93
C TYR A 690 20.40 -25.89 11.02
N ILE A 691 19.39 -25.22 11.54
CA ILE A 691 18.81 -24.00 10.96
C ILE A 691 19.24 -22.85 11.85
N PHE A 692 19.96 -21.89 11.29
CA PHE A 692 20.28 -20.66 11.97
C PHE A 692 19.18 -19.65 11.67
N GLN A 693 18.65 -19.00 12.69
CA GLN A 693 17.51 -18.09 12.59
C GLN A 693 17.82 -16.81 13.36
N VAL A 694 17.44 -15.68 12.77
CA VAL A 694 17.46 -14.38 13.43
C VAL A 694 16.10 -13.74 13.30
N VAL A 695 15.57 -13.20 14.40
CA VAL A 695 14.28 -12.50 14.43
C VAL A 695 14.49 -11.09 14.97
N VAL A 696 14.10 -10.09 14.17
CA VAL A 696 14.12 -8.67 14.55
C VAL A 696 12.79 -8.27 15.18
N ASN A 697 12.80 -7.44 16.23
CA ASN A 697 11.61 -7.03 16.98
C ASN A 697 10.68 -8.23 17.33
N PRO A 698 11.22 -9.29 17.95
CA PRO A 698 10.54 -10.58 18.09
C PRO A 698 9.31 -10.54 19.02
N GLN A 699 9.23 -9.55 19.91
CA GLN A 699 8.14 -9.39 20.86
C GLN A 699 7.04 -8.43 20.39
N TYR A 700 7.14 -7.89 19.16
CA TYR A 700 6.21 -6.88 18.64
C TYR A 700 6.11 -5.69 19.61
N GLU A 701 7.26 -5.19 20.10
CA GLU A 701 7.27 -4.06 21.04
C GLU A 701 6.97 -2.75 20.35
N VAL A 702 7.53 -2.59 19.15
CA VAL A 702 7.35 -1.42 18.29
C VAL A 702 6.53 -1.83 17.08
N ALA A 703 5.65 -0.94 16.65
CA ALA A 703 4.79 -1.17 15.50
C ALA A 703 5.56 -1.15 14.19
N GLU A 704 5.22 -2.08 13.29
CA GLU A 704 5.77 -2.16 11.94
C GLU A 704 4.64 -2.36 10.93
N SER A 705 4.92 -2.04 9.66
CA SER A 705 3.96 -2.20 8.57
C SER A 705 3.86 -3.63 8.06
N ASP A 706 4.93 -4.41 8.22
CA ASP A 706 4.99 -5.85 7.99
C ASP A 706 5.87 -6.47 9.07
N PHE A 707 5.45 -7.62 9.61
CA PHE A 707 6.23 -8.40 10.57
C PHE A 707 6.66 -9.75 9.99
N SER A 708 6.16 -10.11 8.80
CA SER A 708 6.41 -11.43 8.22
C SER A 708 7.82 -11.57 7.63
N ASN A 709 8.48 -10.45 7.37
CA ASN A 709 9.85 -10.30 6.87
C ASN A 709 10.89 -10.03 7.98
N ASN A 710 10.47 -9.90 9.25
CA ASN A 710 11.37 -9.71 10.40
C ASN A 710 12.29 -10.92 10.70
N MET A 711 11.93 -12.08 10.18
CA MET A 711 12.66 -13.33 10.38
C MET A 711 13.58 -13.61 9.19
N MET A 712 14.81 -14.01 9.48
CA MET A 712 15.77 -14.52 8.52
C MET A 712 16.20 -15.94 8.92
N ARG A 713 16.36 -16.82 7.93
CA ARG A 713 16.83 -18.19 8.13
C ARG A 713 17.98 -18.52 7.19
N CYS A 714 18.92 -19.31 7.71
CA CYS A 714 20.04 -19.89 6.97
C CYS A 714 20.14 -21.38 7.30
N ARG A 715 20.63 -22.18 6.34
CA ARG A 715 21.11 -23.52 6.64
C ARG A 715 22.49 -23.44 7.26
N CYS A 716 22.67 -24.09 8.41
CA CYS A 716 23.92 -24.11 9.14
C CYS A 716 24.48 -25.52 9.20
N LYS A 717 25.66 -25.74 8.64
CA LYS A 717 26.41 -26.99 8.79
C LYS A 717 27.59 -26.75 9.73
N TYR A 718 27.69 -27.53 10.80
CA TYR A 718 28.78 -27.43 11.78
C TYR A 718 29.51 -28.77 11.89
N ASP A 719 30.81 -28.82 11.63
CA ASP A 719 31.61 -30.07 11.70
C ASP A 719 32.43 -30.21 12.99
N GLY A 720 32.31 -29.28 13.93
CA GLY A 720 33.13 -29.21 15.15
C GLY A 720 34.33 -28.26 15.03
N HIS A 721 34.77 -27.91 13.82
CA HIS A 721 35.92 -27.04 13.58
C HIS A 721 35.58 -25.83 12.69
N ARG A 722 34.59 -25.96 11.81
CA ARG A 722 34.14 -24.97 10.84
C ARG A 722 32.62 -24.96 10.79
N VAL A 723 32.10 -23.80 10.41
CA VAL A 723 30.69 -23.56 10.19
C VAL A 723 30.47 -23.06 8.77
N TRP A 724 29.37 -23.49 8.16
CA TRP A 724 28.93 -22.98 6.85
C TRP A 724 27.48 -22.55 6.94
N LEU A 725 27.25 -21.25 6.77
CA LEU A 725 25.91 -20.71 6.50
C LEU A 725 25.69 -20.65 4.99
N HIS A 726 24.54 -21.15 4.53
CA HIS A 726 24.16 -21.09 3.12
C HIS A 726 22.65 -21.02 2.97
N ASN A 727 22.19 -20.55 1.80
CA ASN A 727 20.79 -20.29 1.50
C ASN A 727 20.15 -19.40 2.57
N CYS A 728 20.82 -18.31 2.95
CA CYS A 728 20.25 -17.33 3.85
C CYS A 728 19.17 -16.50 3.13
N HIS A 729 17.98 -16.39 3.71
CA HIS A 729 16.88 -15.62 3.15
C HIS A 729 15.90 -15.13 4.23
N THR A 730 15.08 -14.13 3.93
CA THR A 730 13.97 -13.73 4.81
C THR A 730 12.88 -14.80 4.80
N GLY A 731 12.17 -14.99 5.90
CA GLY A 731 11.18 -16.07 6.07
C GLY A 731 9.94 -15.95 5.17
N ASP A 732 9.75 -14.80 4.52
CA ASP A 732 8.63 -14.56 3.61
C ASP A 732 9.04 -14.57 2.12
N SER A 733 10.32 -14.74 1.83
CA SER A 733 10.88 -14.65 0.47
C SER A 733 10.52 -15.84 -0.42
N TYR A 734 10.31 -17.02 0.16
CA TYR A 734 9.93 -18.23 -0.57
C TYR A 734 8.50 -18.67 -0.25
N ARG A 735 7.97 -19.54 -1.11
CA ARG A 735 6.68 -20.18 -0.87
C ARG A 735 6.75 -21.07 0.38
N ALA A 736 5.76 -20.96 1.27
CA ALA A 736 5.71 -21.75 2.51
C ALA A 736 5.85 -23.27 2.29
N ASN A 737 5.27 -23.79 1.20
CA ASN A 737 5.40 -25.22 0.84
C ASN A 737 6.75 -25.58 0.21
N ALA A 738 7.45 -24.64 -0.41
CA ALA A 738 8.79 -24.88 -0.96
C ALA A 738 9.84 -24.97 0.16
N GLU A 739 9.70 -24.14 1.20
CA GLU A 739 10.50 -24.27 2.43
C GLU A 739 10.27 -25.64 3.07
N LEU A 740 9.01 -26.02 3.28
CA LEU A 740 8.64 -27.32 3.84
C LEU A 740 9.05 -28.50 2.95
N SER A 741 8.98 -28.41 1.62
CA SER A 741 9.39 -29.51 0.73
C SER A 741 10.91 -29.67 0.69
N LEU A 742 11.66 -28.55 0.69
CA LEU A 742 13.12 -28.55 0.80
C LEU A 742 13.58 -29.10 2.15
N GLU A 743 12.83 -28.84 3.22
CA GLU A 743 13.06 -29.40 4.56
C GLU A 743 12.65 -30.88 4.65
N GLN A 744 11.50 -31.27 4.08
CA GLN A 744 10.99 -32.64 4.08
C GLN A 744 11.79 -33.59 3.19
N GLU A 745 12.19 -33.18 1.98
CA GLU A 745 13.07 -33.99 1.13
C GLU A 745 14.40 -34.30 1.83
N GLN A 746 14.92 -33.34 2.60
CA GLN A 746 16.13 -33.52 3.38
C GLN A 746 15.90 -34.42 4.61
N ARG A 747 14.76 -34.29 5.31
CA ARG A 747 14.35 -35.21 6.40
C ARG A 747 14.28 -36.64 5.91
N LEU A 748 13.71 -36.87 4.72
CA LEU A 748 13.62 -38.19 4.11
C LEU A 748 15.01 -38.74 3.73
N ARG A 749 15.93 -37.91 3.22
CA ARG A 749 17.32 -38.35 2.97
C ARG A 749 18.09 -38.68 4.25
N ASN A 750 17.90 -37.91 5.32
CA ASN A 750 18.60 -38.13 6.58
C ASN A 750 18.07 -39.35 7.36
N ASN A 751 16.80 -39.73 7.17
CA ASN A 751 16.20 -40.92 7.77
C ASN A 751 16.49 -42.22 6.98
N LEU A 752 17.18 -42.13 5.83
CA LEU A 752 17.55 -43.26 4.96
C LEU A 752 19.03 -43.66 5.10
N ILE A 753 19.74 -43.17 6.12
CA ILE A 753 21.12 -43.56 6.46
C ILE A 753 21.13 -44.31 7.79
#